data_AF-A0A6J4SJJ8-F1
#
_entry.id   AF-A0A6J4SJJ8-F1
#
_cell.length_a   1.000
_cell.length_b   1.000
_cell.length_c   1.000
_cell.angle_alpha   90.00
_cell.angle_beta   90.00
_cell.angle_gamma   90.00
#
_symmetry.space_group_name_H-M   'P 1'
#
loop_
_entity.id
_entity.type
_entity.pdbx_description
1 polymer ?
#
loop_
_entity_poly.entity_id
_entity_poly.type
_entity_poly.pdbx_seq_one_letter_code
_entity_poly.pdbx_strand_id
1 'polypeptide(L)'
;MRAGERRDERRGERADPRYDTDLIKEEGERLLAAYLGRPGKVSGSRMLWECPKCGKPKLSLQRTKGSVGCLNAGCEVETNTDVIGVVASLEGLQTRGEDFKRVCALSYELLSIPDPASDPGCRTGSPDGRAAPRAAARAPRPRDPEPLVPSGPDVVDAVLSRLLQLCPLEGRDVGFLASRGVAEQTALFGRFGSITGRRARHAMGVLDREFPREQLRGVPGFRERDADGDGRNPQLGFTLWGDFLLIPYFDRTGRVVTLEGRAVGDVPAWAGKYTSLRNGGNHLYVFPAFDADDLVAVCEGPMGAIVAAQEGLAVGAIQGVKRYTKAKAQAGAAPGQEEPLPELAHADFGGRVVLYVPDLDVKPHARADVEQHAARACEFLIARQNGRPLIATVPQGGAGGPAKDLDAWMLSAPEAGLHGVLSGLLRRAHRPETWPGLPDPTDAAGSPEPAPVPAPDLGASAPPETSENGRHERTSEPPAAEPSAPESSGSEPPEAEPSGDNGGADAPGGAVEDDNPEAGAFDAYDRWYALLEGHPGADELASRPEPYRPRNGEESAPDGAFALEAELQWAGLFALGAALLFWYYVGASEGWLAGGVGFLPSLPGPLTVAYGLPFALVLGAVAGSVLLLHIRGRRRASRRHLVGPERR
;
A
#
# COMPACT_ATOMS: atom_id res chain seq x y z
N MET A 1 45.40 -63.71 5.90
CA MET A 1 43.98 -63.94 6.28
C MET A 1 43.33 -62.58 6.42
N ARG A 2 42.23 -62.34 5.70
CA ARG A 2 41.65 -61.03 5.41
C ARG A 2 40.75 -60.52 6.54
N ALA A 3 40.99 -59.29 6.98
CA ALA A 3 40.04 -58.44 7.68
C ALA A 3 39.89 -57.17 6.83
N GLY A 4 38.79 -57.06 6.09
CA GLY A 4 38.57 -55.93 5.20
C GLY A 4 37.42 -56.16 4.24
N GLU A 5 36.20 -56.29 4.76
CA GLU A 5 34.99 -56.40 3.93
C GLU A 5 33.73 -56.14 4.77
N ARG A 6 33.61 -54.97 5.43
CA ARG A 6 32.34 -54.48 6.02
C ARG A 6 32.33 -52.95 6.09
N ARG A 7 32.32 -52.27 4.93
CA ARG A 7 32.12 -50.81 4.93
C ARG A 7 31.60 -50.23 3.61
N ASP A 8 30.59 -50.85 2.99
CA ASP A 8 29.94 -50.26 1.79
C ASP A 8 28.40 -50.43 1.70
N GLU A 9 27.71 -50.72 2.81
CA GLU A 9 26.23 -50.84 2.83
C GLU A 9 25.47 -49.59 3.32
N ARG A 10 26.13 -48.42 3.50
CA ARG A 10 25.45 -47.16 3.90
C ARG A 10 25.20 -46.18 2.75
N ARG A 11 24.99 -46.67 1.52
CA ARG A 11 24.59 -45.82 0.38
C ARG A 11 23.10 -46.01 0.10
N GLY A 12 22.30 -45.29 0.88
CA GLY A 12 20.85 -45.24 0.70
C GLY A 12 20.11 -44.55 1.85
N GLU A 13 20.77 -43.73 2.68
CA GLU A 13 20.07 -42.89 3.65
C GLU A 13 19.18 -41.91 2.87
N ARG A 14 17.88 -42.24 2.85
CA ARG A 14 16.82 -41.38 2.31
C ARG A 14 16.99 -40.00 2.94
N ALA A 15 16.99 -38.97 2.10
CA ALA A 15 16.96 -37.59 2.58
C ALA A 15 15.77 -37.44 3.53
N ASP A 16 16.09 -37.14 4.79
CA ASP A 16 15.13 -36.97 5.86
C ASP A 16 14.15 -35.85 5.49
N PRO A 17 12.82 -36.07 5.53
CA PRO A 17 11.85 -35.03 5.21
C PRO A 17 12.10 -33.81 6.12
N ARG A 18 12.43 -32.67 5.49
CA ARG A 18 12.66 -31.41 6.21
C ARG A 18 11.31 -30.77 6.50
N TYR A 19 10.82 -30.91 7.73
CA TYR A 19 9.69 -30.13 8.22
C TYR A 19 10.03 -28.64 8.27
N ASP A 20 9.13 -27.78 7.78
CA ASP A 20 9.22 -26.32 7.94
C ASP A 20 8.83 -25.95 9.38
N THR A 21 9.84 -25.68 10.21
CA THR A 21 9.65 -25.38 11.64
C THR A 21 9.24 -23.94 11.88
N ASP A 22 9.56 -23.03 10.95
CA ASP A 22 9.14 -21.64 11.00
C ASP A 22 7.64 -21.54 10.75
N LEU A 23 7.11 -22.33 9.80
CA LEU A 23 5.67 -22.47 9.59
C LEU A 23 4.94 -22.93 10.86
N ILE A 24 5.46 -23.94 11.57
CA ILE A 24 4.86 -24.41 12.82
C ILE A 24 4.83 -23.29 13.87
N LYS A 25 5.93 -22.55 14.02
CA LYS A 25 6.06 -21.46 15.00
C LYS A 25 5.12 -20.30 14.70
N GLU A 26 5.00 -19.91 13.44
CA GLU A 26 4.07 -18.88 12.98
C GLU A 26 2.60 -19.29 13.24
N GLU A 27 2.29 -20.58 13.14
CA GLU A 27 0.98 -21.16 13.44
C GLU A 27 0.76 -21.51 14.92
N GLY A 28 1.66 -21.05 15.81
CA GLY A 28 1.71 -21.52 17.20
C GLY A 28 0.41 -21.31 17.99
N GLU A 29 -0.36 -20.27 17.71
CA GLU A 29 -1.69 -20.07 18.30
C GLU A 29 -2.69 -21.14 17.87
N ARG A 30 -2.80 -21.39 16.56
CA ARG A 30 -3.73 -22.37 16.00
C ARG A 30 -3.34 -23.78 16.44
N LEU A 31 -2.03 -24.06 16.46
CA LEU A 31 -1.48 -25.31 16.97
C LEU A 31 -1.86 -25.54 18.43
N LEU A 32 -1.61 -24.57 19.32
CA LEU A 32 -1.96 -24.72 20.75
C LEU A 32 -3.47 -24.82 20.96
N ALA A 33 -4.28 -24.08 20.21
CA ALA A 33 -5.73 -24.17 20.30
C ALA A 33 -6.25 -25.56 19.88
N ALA A 34 -5.70 -26.13 18.80
CA ALA A 34 -6.01 -27.48 18.36
C ALA A 34 -5.52 -28.53 19.36
N TYR A 35 -4.26 -28.43 19.80
CA TYR A 35 -3.63 -29.35 20.77
C TYR A 35 -4.36 -29.37 22.11
N LEU A 36 -4.75 -28.21 22.64
CA LEU A 36 -5.42 -28.07 23.94
C LEU A 36 -6.95 -28.23 23.85
N GLY A 37 -7.50 -28.41 22.65
CA GLY A 37 -8.93 -28.60 22.41
C GLY A 37 -9.81 -27.38 22.72
N ARG A 38 -9.23 -26.19 22.86
CA ARG A 38 -9.96 -24.94 23.17
C ARG A 38 -9.21 -23.68 22.75
N PRO A 39 -9.92 -22.61 22.33
CA PRO A 39 -9.29 -21.33 22.06
C PRO A 39 -8.68 -20.72 23.32
N GLY A 40 -7.58 -19.99 23.16
CA GLY A 40 -6.93 -19.29 24.27
C GLY A 40 -7.71 -18.06 24.70
N LYS A 41 -7.56 -17.67 25.97
CA LYS A 41 -8.10 -16.40 26.50
C LYS A 41 -7.09 -15.29 26.25
N VAL A 42 -7.49 -14.28 25.48
CA VAL A 42 -6.65 -13.09 25.25
C VAL A 42 -6.50 -12.29 26.55
N SER A 43 -5.26 -11.92 26.89
CA SER A 43 -4.92 -11.08 28.04
C SER A 43 -3.73 -10.18 27.69
N GLY A 44 -4.03 -8.94 27.28
CA GLY A 44 -3.02 -8.03 26.73
C GLY A 44 -2.36 -8.59 25.48
N SER A 45 -1.02 -8.60 25.44
CA SER A 45 -0.23 -9.17 24.33
C SER A 45 -0.10 -10.70 24.36
N ARG A 46 -0.79 -11.37 25.28
CA ARG A 46 -0.68 -12.82 25.52
C ARG A 46 -1.99 -13.55 25.26
N MET A 47 -1.84 -14.81 24.84
CA MET A 47 -2.90 -15.80 24.84
C MET A 47 -2.67 -16.78 25.99
N LEU A 48 -3.68 -17.01 26.83
CA LEU A 48 -3.58 -17.85 28.01
C LEU A 48 -4.46 -19.09 27.91
N TRP A 49 -3.92 -20.23 28.34
CA TRP A 49 -4.62 -21.49 28.53
C TRP A 49 -4.33 -22.05 29.92
N GLU A 50 -5.16 -22.98 30.37
CA GLU A 50 -4.80 -23.84 31.49
C GLU A 50 -3.82 -24.92 31.03
N CYS A 51 -2.69 -24.99 31.76
CA CYS A 51 -1.57 -25.87 31.47
C CYS A 51 -1.95 -27.31 31.84
N PRO A 52 -1.92 -28.28 30.89
CA PRO A 52 -2.27 -29.66 31.18
C PRO A 52 -1.42 -30.32 32.28
N LYS A 53 -0.19 -29.85 32.48
CA LYS A 53 0.73 -30.44 33.47
C LYS A 53 0.50 -29.96 34.91
N CYS A 54 0.10 -28.71 35.12
CA CYS A 54 -0.12 -28.18 36.48
C CYS A 54 -1.55 -27.73 36.77
N GLY A 55 -2.48 -27.80 35.81
CA GLY A 55 -3.89 -27.43 35.97
C GLY A 55 -4.14 -25.93 36.20
N LYS A 56 -3.12 -25.07 36.05
CA LYS A 56 -3.26 -23.62 36.27
C LYS A 56 -3.41 -22.86 34.95
N PRO A 57 -4.23 -21.78 34.91
CA PRO A 57 -4.43 -20.91 33.74
C PRO A 57 -3.22 -20.00 33.47
N LYS A 58 -2.04 -20.61 33.27
CA LYS A 58 -0.74 -19.94 33.16
C LYS A 58 0.09 -20.40 31.98
N LEU A 59 -0.42 -21.26 31.10
CA LEU A 59 0.25 -21.54 29.82
C LEU A 59 0.03 -20.35 28.91
N SER A 60 1.10 -19.67 28.51
CA SER A 60 1.04 -18.40 27.82
C SER A 60 1.79 -18.46 26.50
N LEU A 61 1.19 -17.94 25.43
CA LEU A 61 1.87 -17.60 24.16
C LEU A 61 1.98 -16.07 24.05
N GLN A 62 3.19 -15.56 23.84
CA GLN A 62 3.45 -14.17 23.46
C GLN A 62 3.51 -14.08 21.93
N ARG A 63 2.42 -13.62 21.30
CA ARG A 63 2.26 -13.62 19.84
C ARG A 63 3.42 -12.95 19.11
N THR A 64 3.89 -11.80 19.62
CA THR A 64 4.96 -11.03 18.97
C THR A 64 6.34 -11.70 19.05
N LYS A 65 6.61 -12.47 20.10
CA LYS A 65 7.90 -13.14 20.30
C LYS A 65 7.91 -14.58 19.83
N GLY A 66 6.75 -15.15 19.51
CA GLY A 66 6.58 -16.58 19.24
C GLY A 66 6.92 -17.48 20.44
N SER A 67 7.08 -16.90 21.64
CA SER A 67 7.47 -17.66 22.82
C SER A 67 6.27 -18.18 23.60
N VAL A 68 6.35 -19.43 24.00
CA VAL A 68 5.33 -20.17 24.73
C VAL A 68 5.94 -20.75 26.00
N GLY A 69 5.17 -20.79 27.09
CA GLY A 69 5.60 -21.47 28.30
C GLY A 69 4.60 -21.36 29.43
N CYS A 70 4.78 -22.17 30.46
CA CYS A 70 3.93 -22.11 31.66
C CYS A 70 4.51 -21.14 32.69
N LEU A 71 3.78 -20.07 33.00
CA LEU A 71 4.19 -19.05 33.98
C LEU A 71 3.99 -19.48 35.45
N ASN A 72 3.61 -20.74 35.71
CA ASN A 72 3.54 -21.24 37.07
C ASN A 72 4.93 -21.66 37.56
N ALA A 73 5.41 -21.04 38.64
CA ALA A 73 6.62 -21.48 39.32
C ALA A 73 6.51 -22.96 39.71
N GLY A 74 7.51 -23.76 39.33
CA GLY A 74 7.57 -25.20 39.58
C GLY A 74 6.77 -26.08 38.61
N CYS A 75 6.24 -25.54 37.51
CA CYS A 75 5.73 -26.39 36.43
C CYS A 75 6.88 -27.05 35.67
N GLU A 76 6.68 -28.29 35.21
CA GLU A 76 7.67 -28.99 34.37
C GLU A 76 7.78 -28.44 32.93
N VAL A 77 6.75 -27.74 32.46
CA VAL A 77 6.77 -27.05 31.16
C VAL A 77 7.61 -25.78 31.31
N GLU A 78 8.61 -25.63 30.45
CA GLU A 78 9.51 -24.47 30.45
C GLU A 78 8.71 -23.15 30.39
N THR A 79 9.24 -22.12 31.06
CA THR A 79 8.59 -20.81 31.16
C THR A 79 8.72 -19.98 29.88
N ASN A 80 9.71 -20.28 29.04
CA ASN A 80 10.03 -19.53 27.84
C ASN A 80 10.74 -20.42 26.81
N THR A 81 9.96 -21.05 25.94
CA THR A 81 10.43 -21.83 24.80
C THR A 81 9.59 -21.47 23.56
N ASP A 82 9.70 -22.19 22.44
CA ASP A 82 8.79 -22.00 21.30
C ASP A 82 7.63 -23.01 21.35
N VAL A 83 6.69 -22.92 20.40
CA VAL A 83 5.52 -23.81 20.41
C VAL A 83 5.91 -25.29 20.25
N ILE A 84 6.98 -25.58 19.50
CA ILE A 84 7.49 -26.95 19.32
C ILE A 84 8.04 -27.46 20.65
N GLY A 85 8.81 -26.63 21.36
CA GLY A 85 9.33 -26.96 22.69
C GLY A 85 8.22 -27.24 23.70
N VAL A 86 7.13 -26.46 23.67
CA VAL A 86 5.97 -26.71 24.54
C VAL A 86 5.25 -28.01 24.17
N VAL A 87 4.96 -28.26 22.89
CA VAL A 87 4.32 -29.52 22.47
C VAL A 87 5.19 -30.72 22.84
N ALA A 88 6.50 -30.64 22.60
CA ALA A 88 7.46 -31.68 23.00
C ALA A 88 7.41 -31.94 24.51
N SER A 89 7.43 -30.88 25.34
CA SER A 89 7.35 -31.00 26.81
C SER A 89 6.02 -31.61 27.27
N LEU A 90 4.91 -31.25 26.63
CA LEU A 90 3.59 -31.80 26.96
C LEU A 90 3.48 -33.29 26.60
N GLU A 91 4.07 -33.71 25.48
CA GLU A 91 4.13 -35.10 25.02
C GLU A 91 5.23 -35.94 25.70
N GLY A 92 6.11 -35.33 26.50
CA GLY A 92 7.26 -36.01 27.10
C GLY A 92 8.32 -36.43 26.06
N LEU A 93 8.42 -35.68 24.96
CA LEU A 93 9.35 -35.91 23.85
C LEU A 93 10.54 -34.95 23.91
N GLN A 94 11.68 -35.38 23.35
CA GLN A 94 12.85 -34.50 23.20
C GLN A 94 12.71 -33.54 22.00
N THR A 95 13.25 -32.33 22.13
CA THR A 95 13.27 -31.32 21.04
C THR A 95 14.34 -31.58 19.98
N ARG A 96 14.92 -32.78 19.93
CA ARG A 96 15.98 -33.19 18.98
C ARG A 96 15.78 -34.64 18.54
N GLY A 97 16.43 -35.03 17.44
CA GLY A 97 16.45 -36.41 16.96
C GLY A 97 15.10 -36.88 16.38
N GLU A 98 14.78 -38.16 16.57
CA GLU A 98 13.52 -38.75 16.07
C GLU A 98 12.28 -38.17 16.78
N ASP A 99 12.37 -37.86 18.07
CA ASP A 99 11.30 -37.24 18.83
C ASP A 99 10.90 -35.88 18.26
N PHE A 100 11.89 -35.08 17.82
CA PHE A 100 11.63 -33.81 17.15
C PHE A 100 10.78 -33.99 15.88
N LYS A 101 11.09 -35.01 15.07
CA LYS A 101 10.30 -35.31 13.86
C LYS A 101 8.87 -35.70 14.22
N ARG A 102 8.68 -36.47 15.29
CA ARG A 102 7.35 -36.85 15.78
C ARG A 102 6.55 -35.63 16.22
N VAL A 103 7.18 -34.67 16.91
CA VAL A 103 6.55 -33.40 17.29
C VAL A 103 6.18 -32.58 16.04
N CYS A 104 7.06 -32.50 15.05
CA CYS A 104 6.76 -31.80 13.80
C CYS A 104 5.62 -32.47 13.02
N ALA A 105 5.61 -33.79 12.89
CA ALA A 105 4.54 -34.55 12.26
C ALA A 105 3.19 -34.32 12.95
N LEU A 106 3.15 -34.43 14.29
CA LEU A 106 1.98 -34.12 15.10
C LEU A 106 1.51 -32.67 14.90
N SER A 107 2.45 -31.73 14.81
CA SER A 107 2.11 -30.33 14.58
C SER A 107 1.46 -30.11 13.21
N TYR A 108 1.96 -30.78 12.17
CA TYR A 108 1.36 -30.74 10.83
C TYR A 108 -0.04 -31.36 10.82
N GLU A 109 -0.22 -32.51 11.46
CA GLU A 109 -1.52 -33.17 11.63
C GLU A 109 -2.53 -32.24 12.30
N LEU A 110 -2.19 -31.66 13.45
CA LEU A 110 -3.06 -30.76 14.20
C LEU A 110 -3.39 -29.48 13.43
N LEU A 111 -2.47 -29.00 12.60
CA LEU A 111 -2.68 -27.84 11.74
C LEU A 111 -3.40 -28.17 10.42
N SER A 112 -3.69 -29.46 10.18
CA SER A 112 -4.21 -29.99 8.91
C SER A 112 -3.37 -29.58 7.70
N ILE A 113 -2.04 -29.54 7.88
CA ILE A 113 -1.06 -29.30 6.83
C ILE A 113 -0.60 -30.67 6.30
N PRO A 114 -0.56 -30.90 4.97
CA PRO A 114 -0.08 -32.16 4.42
C PRO A 114 1.33 -32.48 4.93
N ASP A 115 1.50 -33.67 5.52
CA ASP A 115 2.79 -34.08 6.07
C ASP A 115 3.78 -34.33 4.93
N PRO A 116 4.91 -33.59 4.86
CA PRO A 116 5.92 -33.77 3.81
C PRO A 116 6.57 -35.16 3.83
N ALA A 117 6.52 -35.89 4.96
CA ALA A 117 6.99 -37.26 5.04
C ALA A 117 6.01 -38.27 4.40
N SER A 118 4.73 -37.91 4.31
CA SER A 118 3.64 -38.77 3.83
C SER A 118 3.40 -38.71 2.33
N ASP A 119 3.96 -37.72 1.62
CA ASP A 119 3.85 -37.59 0.17
C ASP A 119 5.03 -38.26 -0.56
N PRO A 120 4.87 -39.49 -1.09
CA PRO A 120 5.92 -40.16 -1.84
C PRO A 120 6.27 -39.46 -3.17
N GLY A 121 5.43 -38.53 -3.66
CA GLY A 121 5.58 -37.81 -4.92
C GLY A 121 6.38 -36.52 -4.83
N CYS A 122 6.51 -35.92 -3.64
CA CYS A 122 7.28 -34.68 -3.43
C CYS A 122 8.80 -34.94 -3.28
N ARG A 123 9.36 -35.81 -4.12
CA ARG A 123 10.81 -36.04 -4.25
C ARG A 123 11.37 -35.13 -5.32
N THR A 124 11.49 -33.84 -5.05
CA THR A 124 12.30 -32.93 -5.87
C THR A 124 13.78 -33.22 -5.62
N GLY A 125 14.28 -34.30 -6.20
CA GLY A 125 15.68 -34.71 -6.14
C GLY A 125 15.98 -35.69 -7.26
N SER A 126 16.46 -35.16 -8.40
CA SER A 126 16.91 -35.94 -9.55
C SER A 126 18.00 -36.96 -9.14
N PRO A 127 17.94 -38.25 -9.54
CA PRO A 127 18.83 -39.29 -8.98
C PRO A 127 20.24 -39.37 -9.58
N ASP A 128 20.63 -38.53 -10.55
CA ASP A 128 21.93 -38.64 -11.21
C ASP A 128 23.05 -37.86 -10.50
N GLY A 129 23.32 -38.24 -9.25
CA GLY A 129 24.41 -37.71 -8.44
C GLY A 129 25.61 -38.67 -8.38
N ARG A 130 26.40 -38.77 -9.45
CA ARG A 130 27.75 -39.37 -9.36
C ARG A 130 28.58 -38.54 -8.39
N ALA A 131 28.89 -39.12 -7.23
CA ALA A 131 29.76 -38.53 -6.23
C ALA A 131 31.19 -38.33 -6.78
N ALA A 132 31.51 -37.10 -7.18
CA ALA A 132 32.87 -36.67 -7.47
C ALA A 132 33.70 -36.61 -6.15
N PRO A 133 35.00 -36.94 -6.19
CA PRO A 133 35.85 -36.92 -5.02
C PRO A 133 35.98 -35.50 -4.46
N ARG A 134 35.80 -35.38 -3.13
CA ARG A 134 36.00 -34.16 -2.33
C ARG A 134 37.47 -33.74 -2.39
N ALA A 135 37.84 -32.96 -3.40
CA ALA A 135 39.02 -32.10 -3.34
C ALA A 135 38.70 -30.91 -2.43
N ALA A 136 39.64 -30.53 -1.58
CA ALA A 136 39.54 -29.37 -0.69
C ALA A 136 39.31 -28.09 -1.51
N ALA A 137 38.04 -27.72 -1.72
CA ALA A 137 37.66 -26.56 -2.48
C ALA A 137 37.99 -25.31 -1.65
N ARG A 138 38.90 -24.50 -2.18
CA ARG A 138 39.03 -23.08 -1.84
C ARG A 138 37.63 -22.46 -1.78
N ALA A 139 37.37 -21.67 -0.74
CA ALA A 139 36.16 -20.85 -0.65
C ALA A 139 35.90 -20.18 -2.01
N PRO A 140 34.71 -20.37 -2.63
CA PRO A 140 34.39 -19.72 -3.88
C PRO A 140 34.64 -18.22 -3.72
N ARG A 141 35.41 -17.64 -4.65
CA ARG A 141 35.51 -16.18 -4.71
C ARG A 141 34.09 -15.64 -4.88
N PRO A 142 33.70 -14.56 -4.18
CA PRO A 142 32.44 -13.88 -4.44
C PRO A 142 32.38 -13.61 -5.94
N ARG A 143 31.40 -14.19 -6.64
CA ARG A 143 31.15 -13.80 -8.02
C ARG A 143 30.69 -12.36 -7.99
N ASP A 144 31.33 -11.51 -8.77
CA ASP A 144 30.82 -10.17 -8.99
C ASP A 144 29.39 -10.30 -9.52
N PRO A 145 28.41 -9.64 -8.89
CA PRO A 145 27.02 -9.78 -9.28
C PRO A 145 26.88 -9.31 -10.73
N GLU A 146 26.43 -10.20 -11.58
CA GLU A 146 26.11 -9.89 -12.97
C GLU A 146 25.16 -8.68 -12.99
N PRO A 147 25.46 -7.63 -13.80
CA PRO A 147 24.67 -6.42 -13.81
C PRO A 147 23.22 -6.76 -14.15
N LEU A 148 22.31 -6.44 -13.22
CA LEU A 148 20.89 -6.65 -13.39
C LEU A 148 20.35 -5.68 -14.44
N VAL A 149 19.81 -6.22 -15.53
CA VAL A 149 19.03 -5.43 -16.48
C VAL A 149 17.67 -5.14 -15.83
N PRO A 150 17.29 -3.86 -15.63
CA PRO A 150 15.99 -3.51 -15.08
C PRO A 150 14.88 -4.05 -15.97
N SER A 151 13.82 -4.59 -15.36
CA SER A 151 12.62 -4.97 -16.09
C SER A 151 11.90 -3.73 -16.61
N GLY A 152 11.22 -3.84 -17.76
CA GLY A 152 10.40 -2.76 -18.29
C GLY A 152 9.23 -2.42 -17.36
N PRO A 153 8.65 -1.20 -17.48
CA PRO A 153 7.62 -0.70 -16.56
C PRO A 153 6.39 -1.59 -16.50
N ASP A 154 5.98 -2.21 -17.61
CA ASP A 154 4.80 -3.10 -17.65
C ASP A 154 5.01 -4.39 -16.86
N VAL A 155 6.24 -4.92 -16.86
CA VAL A 155 6.61 -6.10 -16.06
C VAL A 155 6.66 -5.74 -14.58
N VAL A 156 7.20 -4.56 -14.26
CA VAL A 156 7.24 -4.05 -12.87
C VAL A 156 5.82 -3.91 -12.33
N ASP A 157 4.93 -3.23 -13.06
CA ASP A 157 3.53 -3.09 -12.67
C ASP A 157 2.83 -4.43 -12.53
N ALA A 158 2.94 -5.31 -13.53
CA ALA A 158 2.28 -6.62 -13.50
C ALA A 158 2.68 -7.43 -12.26
N VAL A 159 3.97 -7.46 -11.92
CA VAL A 159 4.49 -8.20 -10.76
C VAL A 159 4.05 -7.56 -9.44
N LEU A 160 4.19 -6.24 -9.29
CA LEU A 160 3.85 -5.55 -8.04
C LEU A 160 2.34 -5.47 -7.80
N SER A 161 1.54 -5.23 -8.84
CA SER A 161 0.09 -5.33 -8.79
C SER A 161 -0.36 -6.74 -8.42
N ARG A 162 0.27 -7.78 -8.99
CA ARG A 162 -0.01 -9.16 -8.61
C ARG A 162 0.36 -9.46 -7.16
N LEU A 163 1.48 -8.94 -6.67
CA LEU A 163 1.88 -9.06 -5.27
C LEU A 163 0.82 -8.44 -4.34
N LEU A 164 0.30 -7.24 -4.65
CA LEU A 164 -0.75 -6.60 -3.86
C LEU A 164 -2.05 -7.41 -3.84
N GLN A 165 -2.44 -8.02 -4.96
CA GLN A 165 -3.58 -8.94 -5.02
C GLN A 165 -3.42 -10.18 -4.13
N LEU A 166 -2.19 -10.70 -4.04
CA LEU A 166 -1.85 -11.84 -3.18
C LEU A 166 -1.71 -11.45 -1.71
N CYS A 167 -1.54 -10.15 -1.45
CA CYS A 167 -1.33 -9.56 -0.13
C CYS A 167 -2.39 -8.48 0.16
N PRO A 168 -3.70 -8.79 0.14
CA PRO A 168 -4.75 -7.79 0.37
C PRO A 168 -4.68 -7.22 1.79
N LEU A 169 -5.10 -5.98 1.99
CA LEU A 169 -5.08 -5.32 3.30
C LEU A 169 -5.79 -6.17 4.38
N GLU A 170 -5.10 -6.45 5.49
CA GLU A 170 -5.60 -7.24 6.62
C GLU A 170 -6.11 -6.34 7.76
N GLY A 171 -7.03 -6.86 8.57
CA GLY A 171 -7.63 -6.12 9.70
C GLY A 171 -6.60 -5.58 10.71
N ARG A 172 -5.43 -6.21 10.85
CA ARG A 172 -4.30 -5.69 11.65
C ARG A 172 -3.87 -4.32 11.14
N ASP A 173 -3.66 -4.20 9.84
CA ASP A 173 -3.11 -3.01 9.20
C ASP A 173 -4.20 -1.96 8.98
N VAL A 174 -5.46 -2.38 8.77
CA VAL A 174 -6.63 -1.50 8.87
C VAL A 174 -6.71 -0.87 10.27
N GLY A 175 -6.56 -1.66 11.34
CA GLY A 175 -6.55 -1.15 12.71
C GLY A 175 -5.39 -0.19 12.98
N PHE A 176 -4.22 -0.44 12.38
CA PHE A 176 -3.10 0.49 12.42
C PHE A 176 -3.42 1.81 11.72
N LEU A 177 -3.95 1.78 10.50
CA LEU A 177 -4.37 2.95 9.73
C LEU A 177 -5.45 3.75 10.49
N ALA A 178 -6.45 3.06 11.06
CA ALA A 178 -7.49 3.68 11.89
C ALA A 178 -6.91 4.35 13.14
N SER A 179 -5.90 3.74 13.79
CA SER A 179 -5.18 4.36 14.92
C SER A 179 -4.39 5.61 14.53
N ARG A 180 -4.12 5.78 13.24
CA ARG A 180 -3.54 6.97 12.60
C ARG A 180 -4.62 7.89 12.03
N GLY A 181 -5.88 7.70 12.41
CA GLY A 181 -7.00 8.54 11.97
C GLY A 181 -7.30 8.44 10.48
N VAL A 182 -6.85 7.39 9.80
CA VAL A 182 -7.19 7.11 8.40
C VAL A 182 -8.51 6.34 8.36
N ALA A 183 -9.52 6.91 7.70
CA ALA A 183 -10.82 6.26 7.52
C ALA A 183 -10.71 4.97 6.69
N GLU A 184 -11.62 4.01 6.94
CA GLU A 184 -11.64 2.73 6.21
C GLU A 184 -11.79 2.93 4.69
N GLN A 185 -12.62 3.89 4.28
CA GLN A 185 -12.81 4.22 2.86
C GLN A 185 -11.51 4.73 2.23
N THR A 186 -10.78 5.62 2.90
CA THR A 186 -9.45 6.09 2.46
C THR A 186 -8.45 4.94 2.39
N ALA A 187 -8.49 4.01 3.35
CA ALA A 187 -7.64 2.81 3.32
C ALA A 187 -7.94 1.90 2.11
N LEU A 188 -9.20 1.78 1.70
CA LEU A 188 -9.60 1.03 0.51
C LEU A 188 -9.15 1.74 -0.78
N PHE A 189 -9.37 3.05 -0.89
CA PHE A 189 -8.94 3.83 -2.07
C PHE A 189 -7.42 3.90 -2.23
N GLY A 190 -6.67 3.87 -1.13
CA GLY A 190 -5.21 3.85 -1.14
C GLY A 190 -4.60 2.57 -1.74
N ARG A 191 -5.42 1.56 -2.08
CA ARG A 191 -4.99 0.26 -2.66
C ARG A 191 -3.89 -0.42 -1.83
N PHE A 192 -3.92 -0.23 -0.51
CA PHE A 192 -2.90 -0.77 0.38
C PHE A 192 -2.93 -2.30 0.44
N GLY A 193 -1.79 -2.88 0.79
CA GLY A 193 -1.64 -4.32 1.02
C GLY A 193 -1.10 -4.64 2.40
N SER A 194 -1.13 -5.92 2.76
CA SER A 194 -0.57 -6.44 4.01
C SER A 194 0.30 -7.64 3.72
N ILE A 195 1.58 -7.55 4.11
CA ILE A 195 2.50 -8.66 4.03
C ILE A 195 2.92 -9.11 5.43
N THR A 196 3.13 -10.42 5.54
CA THR A 196 3.66 -11.14 6.70
C THR A 196 4.74 -12.10 6.18
N GLY A 197 5.54 -12.69 7.05
CA GLY A 197 6.52 -13.72 6.64
C GLY A 197 5.87 -14.85 5.84
N ARG A 198 4.73 -15.37 6.31
CA ARG A 198 3.93 -16.39 5.64
C ARG A 198 3.43 -15.95 4.27
N ARG A 199 2.81 -14.76 4.19
CA ARG A 199 2.27 -14.23 2.94
C ARG A 199 3.36 -13.94 1.92
N ALA A 200 4.50 -13.42 2.37
CA ALA A 200 5.66 -13.22 1.51
C ALA A 200 6.08 -14.56 0.89
N ARG A 201 6.25 -15.64 1.68
CA ARG A 201 6.61 -16.96 1.14
C ARG A 201 5.57 -17.49 0.15
N HIS A 202 4.28 -17.36 0.47
CA HIS A 202 3.21 -17.77 -0.44
C HIS A 202 3.22 -16.96 -1.74
N ALA A 203 3.26 -15.64 -1.65
CA ALA A 203 3.28 -14.74 -2.79
C ALA A 203 4.51 -14.97 -3.66
N MET A 204 5.69 -15.14 -3.07
CA MET A 204 6.91 -15.47 -3.83
C MET A 204 6.78 -16.79 -4.56
N GLY A 205 6.24 -17.84 -3.93
CA GLY A 205 6.01 -19.12 -4.60
C GLY A 205 5.00 -19.04 -5.75
N VAL A 206 4.01 -18.14 -5.68
CA VAL A 206 3.08 -17.87 -6.79
C VAL A 206 3.78 -17.09 -7.91
N LEU A 207 4.46 -15.98 -7.56
CA LEU A 207 5.13 -15.12 -8.54
C LEU A 207 6.24 -15.86 -9.29
N ASP A 208 7.04 -16.69 -8.62
CA ASP A 208 8.09 -17.52 -9.24
C ASP A 208 7.54 -18.56 -10.24
N ARG A 209 6.25 -18.93 -10.13
CA ARG A 209 5.56 -19.79 -11.11
C ARG A 209 4.92 -19.00 -12.25
N GLU A 210 4.44 -17.78 -11.97
CA GLU A 210 3.70 -16.95 -12.93
C GLU A 210 4.64 -16.13 -13.83
N PHE A 211 5.81 -15.73 -13.33
CA PHE A 211 6.75 -14.86 -14.03
C PHE A 211 8.12 -15.53 -14.20
N PRO A 212 8.79 -15.36 -15.36
CA PRO A 212 10.16 -15.78 -15.53
C PRO A 212 11.07 -15.18 -14.47
N ARG A 213 11.96 -16.00 -13.95
CA ARG A 213 12.82 -15.64 -12.82
C ARG A 213 13.77 -14.49 -13.15
N GLU A 214 14.23 -14.42 -14.41
CA GLU A 214 15.04 -13.32 -14.94
C GLU A 214 14.27 -12.00 -14.89
N GLN A 215 12.96 -12.01 -15.17
CA GLN A 215 12.11 -10.83 -15.08
C GLN A 215 11.91 -10.39 -13.63
N LEU A 216 11.63 -11.34 -12.73
CA LEU A 216 11.47 -11.03 -11.30
C LEU A 216 12.72 -10.38 -10.73
N ARG A 217 13.92 -10.84 -11.11
CA ARG A 217 15.18 -10.21 -10.71
C ARG A 217 15.29 -8.74 -11.12
N GLY A 218 14.73 -8.37 -12.27
CA GLY A 218 14.70 -6.98 -12.75
C GLY A 218 13.64 -6.10 -12.08
N VAL A 219 12.73 -6.66 -11.26
CA VAL A 219 11.71 -5.91 -10.52
C VAL A 219 12.27 -5.43 -9.17
N PRO A 220 12.02 -4.17 -8.76
CA PRO A 220 12.41 -3.67 -7.45
C PRO A 220 12.01 -4.59 -6.29
N GLY A 221 12.93 -4.75 -5.35
CA GLY A 221 12.71 -5.50 -4.13
C GLY A 221 13.03 -6.99 -4.21
N PHE A 222 13.11 -7.57 -5.42
CA PHE A 222 13.45 -8.96 -5.64
C PHE A 222 14.97 -9.17 -5.72
N ARG A 223 15.43 -10.31 -5.22
CA ARG A 223 16.83 -10.73 -5.32
C ARG A 223 16.95 -12.24 -5.23
N GLU A 224 18.01 -12.77 -5.80
CA GLU A 224 18.42 -14.13 -5.48
C GLU A 224 19.16 -14.16 -4.15
N ARG A 225 18.84 -15.17 -3.35
CA ARG A 225 19.50 -15.47 -2.08
C ARG A 225 20.07 -16.86 -2.18
N ASP A 226 21.36 -16.99 -1.88
CA ASP A 226 21.96 -18.31 -1.69
C ASP A 226 21.46 -18.89 -0.37
N ALA A 227 20.44 -19.74 -0.44
CA ALA A 227 19.81 -20.33 0.74
C ALA A 227 20.80 -21.21 1.54
N ASP A 228 21.65 -21.96 0.83
CA ASP A 228 22.63 -22.89 1.41
C ASP A 228 24.07 -22.36 1.42
N GLY A 229 24.28 -21.12 0.93
CA GLY A 229 25.61 -20.51 0.77
C GLY A 229 26.53 -21.20 -0.26
N ASP A 230 26.04 -22.23 -0.96
CA ASP A 230 26.78 -22.99 -1.96
C ASP A 230 26.50 -22.54 -3.42
N GLY A 231 25.57 -21.61 -3.60
CA GLY A 231 25.16 -21.04 -4.90
C GLY A 231 24.45 -22.02 -5.84
N ARG A 232 24.09 -23.24 -5.40
CA ARG A 232 23.53 -24.27 -6.28
C ARG A 232 22.03 -24.16 -6.47
N ASN A 233 21.34 -23.62 -5.49
CA ASN A 233 19.90 -23.45 -5.54
C ASN A 233 19.51 -22.08 -4.98
N PRO A 234 19.79 -20.99 -5.73
CA PRO A 234 19.37 -19.67 -5.29
C PRO A 234 17.86 -19.69 -5.05
N GLN A 235 17.40 -19.10 -3.96
CA GLN A 235 15.98 -18.86 -3.71
C GLN A 235 15.67 -17.41 -4.04
N LEU A 236 14.54 -17.17 -4.69
CA LEU A 236 14.05 -15.81 -4.89
C LEU A 236 13.58 -15.27 -3.52
N GLY A 237 14.12 -14.12 -3.14
CA GLY A 237 13.74 -13.40 -1.94
C GLY A 237 13.19 -12.02 -2.29
N PHE A 238 12.35 -11.50 -1.39
CA PHE A 238 11.78 -10.17 -1.48
C PHE A 238 12.20 -9.31 -0.30
N THR A 239 12.32 -8.00 -0.52
CA THR A 239 12.82 -7.05 0.49
C THR A 239 11.87 -6.93 1.68
N LEU A 240 10.56 -6.90 1.43
CA LEU A 240 9.55 -6.77 2.48
C LEU A 240 9.12 -8.15 2.98
N TRP A 241 10.01 -8.81 3.72
CA TRP A 241 9.74 -10.07 4.39
C TRP A 241 9.54 -9.83 5.88
N GLY A 242 8.28 -9.70 6.32
CA GLY A 242 7.93 -9.44 7.72
C GLY A 242 6.54 -8.83 7.82
N ASP A 243 6.20 -8.25 8.96
CA ASP A 243 4.90 -7.61 9.20
C ASP A 243 4.91 -6.16 8.73
N PHE A 244 4.51 -5.95 7.48
CA PHE A 244 4.45 -4.63 6.87
C PHE A 244 3.08 -4.34 6.25
N LEU A 245 2.60 -3.12 6.47
CA LEU A 245 1.66 -2.45 5.59
C LEU A 245 2.39 -2.09 4.29
N LEU A 246 1.87 -2.53 3.16
CA LEU A 246 2.38 -2.21 1.82
C LEU A 246 1.71 -0.95 1.29
N ILE A 247 2.52 0.06 0.99
CA ILE A 247 2.11 1.35 0.44
C ILE A 247 2.58 1.40 -1.02
N PRO A 248 1.66 1.26 -2.00
CA PRO A 248 2.01 1.35 -3.40
C PRO A 248 2.26 2.79 -3.86
N TYR A 249 3.20 2.95 -4.79
CA TYR A 249 3.49 4.20 -5.47
C TYR A 249 3.13 4.02 -6.94
N PHE A 250 2.48 5.03 -7.50
CA PHE A 250 1.92 4.98 -8.85
C PHE A 250 2.60 6.00 -9.74
N ASP A 251 2.86 5.63 -10.99
CA ASP A 251 3.17 6.62 -12.02
C ASP A 251 1.88 7.35 -12.47
N ARG A 252 2.07 8.32 -13.35
CA ARG A 252 0.97 9.12 -13.95
C ARG A 252 -0.04 8.30 -14.76
N THR A 253 0.27 7.06 -15.10
CA THR A 253 -0.63 6.16 -15.82
C THR A 253 -1.36 5.21 -14.87
N GLY A 254 -1.17 5.36 -13.55
CA GLY A 254 -1.77 4.51 -12.53
C GLY A 254 -1.09 3.15 -12.38
N ARG A 255 0.09 2.95 -12.97
CA ARG A 255 0.89 1.72 -12.83
C ARG A 255 1.68 1.73 -11.53
N VAL A 256 1.77 0.58 -10.87
CA VAL A 256 2.57 0.42 -9.66
C VAL A 256 4.06 0.37 -10.03
N VAL A 257 4.82 1.40 -9.64
CA VAL A 257 6.25 1.50 -9.96
C VAL A 257 7.16 1.01 -8.83
N THR A 258 6.70 1.12 -7.59
CA THR A 258 7.43 0.63 -6.42
C THR A 258 6.47 0.41 -5.24
N LEU A 259 6.99 -0.15 -4.15
CA LEU A 259 6.29 -0.26 -2.88
C LEU A 259 7.15 0.31 -1.75
N GLU A 260 6.49 0.73 -0.68
CA GLU A 260 7.13 0.96 0.61
C GLU A 260 6.46 0.11 1.69
N GLY A 261 7.27 -0.54 2.52
CA GLY A 261 6.79 -1.27 3.67
C GLY A 261 6.82 -0.39 4.91
N ARG A 262 5.65 -0.16 5.52
CA ARG A 262 5.56 0.40 6.87
C ARG A 262 5.44 -0.74 7.88
N ALA A 263 6.44 -0.90 8.75
CA ALA A 263 6.40 -1.90 9.80
C ALA A 263 5.21 -1.64 10.75
N VAL A 264 4.43 -2.69 11.02
CA VAL A 264 3.28 -2.65 11.94
C VAL A 264 3.58 -3.54 13.13
N GLY A 265 3.66 -2.95 14.32
CA GLY A 265 4.06 -3.64 15.56
C GLY A 265 5.57 -3.53 15.82
N ASP A 266 6.18 -4.64 16.26
CA ASP A 266 7.60 -4.69 16.58
C ASP A 266 8.42 -4.58 15.28
N VAL A 267 9.19 -3.51 15.14
CA VAL A 267 10.04 -3.29 13.97
C VAL A 267 11.17 -4.34 13.98
N PRO A 268 11.33 -5.14 12.92
CA PRO A 268 12.44 -6.09 12.84
C PRO A 268 13.78 -5.37 13.00
N ALA A 269 14.75 -5.95 13.72
CA ALA A 269 16.04 -5.30 13.99
C ALA A 269 16.83 -4.91 12.73
N TRP A 270 16.54 -5.56 11.60
CA TRP A 270 17.15 -5.28 10.29
C TRP A 270 16.42 -4.20 9.49
N ALA A 271 15.21 -3.81 9.90
CA ALA A 271 14.32 -2.92 9.19
C ALA A 271 14.15 -1.58 9.93
N GLY A 272 13.87 -0.52 9.18
CA GLY A 272 13.43 0.76 9.73
C GLY A 272 11.91 0.81 9.95
N LYS A 273 11.42 1.92 10.51
CA LYS A 273 9.98 2.23 10.57
C LYS A 273 9.35 2.11 9.17
N TYR A 274 10.02 2.66 8.17
CA TYR A 274 9.73 2.46 6.75
C TYR A 274 10.90 1.73 6.10
N THR A 275 10.58 0.83 5.17
CA THR A 275 11.55 0.06 4.40
C THR A 275 11.14 0.13 2.93
N SER A 276 11.97 0.74 2.09
CA SER A 276 11.72 0.76 0.65
C SER A 276 12.25 -0.50 -0.01
N LEU A 277 11.72 -0.80 -1.20
CA LEU A 277 12.25 -1.88 -2.02
C LEU A 277 13.71 -1.61 -2.40
N ARG A 278 14.54 -2.66 -2.28
CA ARG A 278 15.90 -2.62 -2.81
C ARG A 278 15.84 -2.35 -4.32
N ASN A 279 16.73 -1.51 -4.83
CA ASN A 279 16.77 -1.08 -6.24
C ASN A 279 15.51 -0.35 -6.72
N GLY A 280 14.57 0.00 -5.83
CA GLY A 280 13.35 0.72 -6.19
C GLY A 280 13.51 2.23 -6.24
N GLY A 281 14.71 2.77 -6.50
CA GLY A 281 14.92 4.21 -6.69
C GLY A 281 14.42 5.13 -5.56
N ASN A 282 14.25 6.41 -5.92
CA ASN A 282 13.45 7.37 -5.15
C ASN A 282 12.18 7.63 -5.94
N HIS A 283 11.08 7.77 -5.22
CA HIS A 283 9.75 8.00 -5.78
C HIS A 283 9.01 9.06 -4.96
N LEU A 284 8.07 9.74 -5.60
CA LEU A 284 7.08 10.57 -4.93
C LEU A 284 5.81 9.74 -4.72
N TYR A 285 5.38 9.61 -3.48
CA TYR A 285 4.07 9.07 -3.18
C TYR A 285 3.02 10.12 -3.54
N VAL A 286 2.05 9.74 -4.37
CA VAL A 286 0.82 10.50 -4.61
C VAL A 286 -0.34 9.55 -4.30
N PHE A 287 -1.32 10.02 -3.54
CA PHE A 287 -2.47 9.19 -3.21
C PHE A 287 -3.26 8.88 -4.50
N PRO A 288 -3.75 7.64 -4.72
CA PRO A 288 -4.25 7.19 -6.04
C PRO A 288 -5.43 7.96 -6.63
N ALA A 289 -6.11 8.78 -5.82
CA ALA A 289 -7.23 9.62 -6.26
C ALA A 289 -6.79 10.96 -6.87
N PHE A 290 -5.49 11.27 -6.88
CA PHE A 290 -4.95 12.54 -7.37
C PHE A 290 -3.85 12.32 -8.40
N ASP A 291 -3.73 13.27 -9.31
CA ASP A 291 -2.58 13.38 -10.18
C ASP A 291 -1.46 14.20 -9.54
N ALA A 292 -0.24 13.96 -10.01
CA ALA A 292 0.92 14.75 -9.58
C ALA A 292 0.78 16.23 -9.96
N ASP A 293 -0.01 16.56 -10.98
CA ASP A 293 -0.30 17.95 -11.32
C ASP A 293 -1.15 18.61 -10.23
N ASP A 294 -2.03 17.89 -9.53
CA ASP A 294 -2.98 18.49 -8.60
C ASP A 294 -2.39 18.87 -7.24
N LEU A 295 -1.11 18.54 -6.99
CA LEU A 295 -0.51 18.69 -5.68
C LEU A 295 -0.54 20.13 -5.17
N VAL A 296 -1.13 20.31 -3.99
CA VAL A 296 -1.13 21.57 -3.24
C VAL A 296 0.01 21.65 -2.23
N ALA A 297 0.54 20.48 -1.84
CA ALA A 297 1.70 20.39 -0.96
C ALA A 297 2.52 19.11 -1.22
N VAL A 298 3.74 19.10 -0.72
CA VAL A 298 4.63 17.95 -0.64
C VAL A 298 5.19 17.85 0.78
N CYS A 299 5.15 16.67 1.39
CA CYS A 299 5.67 16.41 2.73
C CYS A 299 6.71 15.28 2.75
N GLU A 300 7.23 14.97 3.94
CA GLU A 300 8.07 13.79 4.17
C GLU A 300 7.24 12.65 4.76
N GLY A 301 7.36 11.46 4.17
CA GLY A 301 6.66 10.24 4.60
C GLY A 301 5.20 10.15 4.15
N PRO A 302 4.73 8.97 3.72
CA PRO A 302 3.42 8.83 3.08
C PRO A 302 2.21 9.02 4.02
N MET A 303 2.36 8.93 5.34
CA MET A 303 1.22 9.10 6.26
C MET A 303 0.59 10.49 6.21
N GLY A 304 1.40 11.55 6.12
CA GLY A 304 0.88 12.91 5.99
C GLY A 304 0.02 13.06 4.73
N ALA A 305 0.50 12.53 3.61
CA ALA A 305 -0.23 12.51 2.35
C ALA A 305 -1.53 11.69 2.41
N ILE A 306 -1.50 10.52 3.07
CA ILE A 306 -2.67 9.65 3.19
C ILE A 306 -3.75 10.28 4.07
N VAL A 307 -3.36 10.91 5.18
CA VAL A 307 -4.29 11.66 6.04
C VAL A 307 -4.81 12.90 5.31
N ALA A 308 -3.98 13.58 4.52
CA ALA A 308 -4.46 14.71 3.72
C ALA A 308 -5.47 14.31 2.64
N ALA A 309 -5.28 13.15 2.01
CA ALA A 309 -6.16 12.66 0.96
C ALA A 309 -7.60 12.43 1.44
N GLN A 310 -7.81 12.03 2.70
CA GLN A 310 -9.16 11.84 3.25
C GLN A 310 -9.95 13.16 3.37
N GLU A 311 -9.25 14.28 3.37
CA GLU A 311 -9.81 15.63 3.40
C GLU A 311 -9.88 16.25 1.99
N GLY A 312 -9.69 15.44 0.94
CA GLY A 312 -9.68 15.93 -0.44
C GLY A 312 -8.42 16.74 -0.82
N LEU A 313 -7.35 16.65 -0.05
CA LEU A 313 -6.13 17.42 -0.28
C LEU A 313 -5.07 16.58 -1.01
N ALA A 314 -4.71 17.00 -2.22
CA ALA A 314 -3.64 16.40 -3.02
C ALA A 314 -2.26 16.74 -2.42
N VAL A 315 -1.72 15.86 -1.57
CA VAL A 315 -0.41 16.03 -0.96
C VAL A 315 0.52 14.90 -1.41
N GLY A 316 1.68 15.26 -1.96
CA GLY A 316 2.73 14.32 -2.33
C GLY A 316 3.63 14.01 -1.14
N ALA A 317 4.33 12.87 -1.13
CA ALA A 317 5.31 12.59 -0.08
C ALA A 317 6.60 11.94 -0.59
N ILE A 318 7.74 12.40 -0.09
CA ILE A 318 9.06 11.82 -0.39
C ILE A 318 9.57 10.94 0.75
N GLN A 319 10.51 10.04 0.45
CA GLN A 319 11.18 9.14 1.41
C GLN A 319 12.29 9.84 2.23
N GLY A 320 11.95 11.01 2.78
CA GLY A 320 12.85 11.85 3.57
C GLY A 320 13.84 12.65 2.72
N VAL A 321 14.07 13.91 3.11
CA VAL A 321 14.82 14.86 2.29
C VAL A 321 16.28 14.46 2.08
N LYS A 322 16.93 13.89 3.10
CA LYS A 322 18.34 13.45 3.04
C LYS A 322 18.55 12.32 2.04
N ARG A 323 17.62 11.37 1.98
CA ARG A 323 17.71 10.25 1.05
C ARG A 323 17.47 10.72 -0.37
N TYR A 324 16.50 11.61 -0.54
CA TYR A 324 16.21 12.25 -1.81
C TYR A 324 17.45 12.95 -2.39
N THR A 325 18.11 13.80 -1.60
CA THR A 325 19.30 14.56 -2.04
C THR A 325 20.53 13.67 -2.22
N LYS A 326 20.75 12.68 -1.36
CA LYS A 326 21.92 11.78 -1.45
C LYS A 326 21.90 10.91 -2.71
N ALA A 327 20.76 10.32 -3.05
CA ALA A 327 20.66 9.48 -4.23
C ALA A 327 20.94 10.27 -5.52
N LYS A 328 20.52 11.55 -5.55
CA LYS A 328 20.81 12.47 -6.66
C LYS A 328 22.31 12.75 -6.79
N ALA A 329 23.00 13.01 -5.68
CA ALA A 329 24.45 13.19 -5.68
C ALA A 329 25.21 11.94 -6.14
N GLN A 330 24.70 10.74 -5.85
CA GLN A 330 25.31 9.47 -6.26
C GLN A 330 25.09 9.11 -7.72
N ALA A 331 24.07 9.66 -8.38
CA ALA A 331 23.78 9.41 -9.78
C ALA A 331 24.79 10.06 -10.75
N GLY A 332 25.76 10.83 -10.26
CA GLY A 332 26.82 11.45 -11.07
C GLY A 332 26.33 12.49 -12.07
N ALA A 333 25.04 12.83 -12.04
CA ALA A 333 24.47 13.90 -12.85
C ALA A 333 25.07 15.24 -12.45
N ALA A 334 25.47 16.04 -13.43
CA ALA A 334 25.91 17.40 -13.18
C ALA A 334 24.77 18.20 -12.50
N PRO A 335 25.08 19.14 -11.60
CA PRO A 335 24.06 20.01 -11.01
C PRO A 335 23.23 20.67 -12.11
N GLY A 336 21.90 20.51 -12.07
CA GLY A 336 20.99 21.03 -13.10
C GLY A 336 20.54 20.01 -14.15
N GLN A 337 21.22 18.87 -14.28
CA GLN A 337 20.87 17.80 -15.22
C GLN A 337 20.14 16.63 -14.57
N GLU A 338 19.79 16.74 -13.28
CA GLU A 338 19.10 15.64 -12.63
C GLU A 338 17.65 15.55 -13.12
N GLU A 339 17.25 14.38 -13.63
CA GLU A 339 15.87 14.11 -14.04
C GLU A 339 14.89 14.29 -12.87
N PRO A 340 13.63 14.64 -13.09
CA PRO A 340 12.62 14.67 -12.04
C PRO A 340 12.40 13.27 -11.43
N LEU A 341 11.64 13.19 -10.32
CA LEU A 341 11.11 11.90 -9.88
C LEU A 341 10.17 11.35 -10.97
N PRO A 342 10.07 10.02 -11.15
CA PRO A 342 9.23 9.44 -12.20
C PRO A 342 7.78 9.96 -12.20
N GLU A 343 7.21 10.16 -11.02
CA GLU A 343 5.84 10.66 -10.86
C GLU A 343 5.70 12.15 -11.20
N LEU A 344 6.79 12.91 -11.08
CA LEU A 344 6.88 14.33 -11.47
C LEU A 344 7.36 14.51 -12.92
N ALA A 345 7.62 13.42 -13.65
CA ALA A 345 7.97 13.54 -15.06
C ALA A 345 6.80 14.19 -15.81
N HIS A 346 7.09 15.31 -16.48
CA HIS A 346 6.09 16.13 -17.18
C HIS A 346 5.02 16.77 -16.28
N ALA A 347 5.18 16.75 -14.96
CA ALA A 347 4.25 17.45 -14.08
C ALA A 347 4.35 18.96 -14.29
N ASP A 348 3.20 19.63 -14.33
CA ASP A 348 3.10 21.09 -14.50
C ASP A 348 2.16 21.68 -13.44
N PHE A 349 2.75 22.38 -12.49
CA PHE A 349 2.02 23.10 -11.47
C PHE A 349 1.43 24.42 -11.98
N GLY A 350 1.64 24.81 -13.24
CA GLY A 350 0.94 25.94 -13.86
C GLY A 350 1.21 27.29 -13.16
N GLY A 351 2.40 27.48 -12.60
CA GLY A 351 2.78 28.66 -11.82
C GLY A 351 2.17 28.72 -10.42
N ARG A 352 1.47 27.68 -9.96
CA ARG A 352 0.76 27.69 -8.67
C ARG A 352 1.70 27.57 -7.49
N VAL A 353 1.24 28.08 -6.34
CA VAL A 353 1.94 27.88 -5.08
C VAL A 353 1.76 26.45 -4.61
N VAL A 354 2.87 25.76 -4.37
CA VAL A 354 2.90 24.42 -3.76
C VAL A 354 3.74 24.51 -2.49
N LEU A 355 3.20 23.99 -1.39
CA LEU A 355 3.90 23.99 -0.10
C LEU A 355 4.86 22.81 -0.01
N TYR A 356 6.07 23.03 0.49
CA TYR A 356 6.92 21.96 1.01
C TYR A 356 6.88 21.97 2.55
N VAL A 357 6.57 20.82 3.14
CA VAL A 357 6.46 20.64 4.60
C VAL A 357 7.52 19.63 5.07
N PRO A 358 8.71 20.08 5.50
CA PRO A 358 9.76 19.20 5.98
C PRO A 358 9.40 18.53 7.31
N ASP A 359 9.96 17.35 7.56
CA ASP A 359 9.85 16.68 8.86
C ASP A 359 10.93 17.21 9.82
N LEU A 360 10.49 18.06 10.75
CA LEU A 360 11.35 18.61 11.80
C LEU A 360 11.26 17.82 13.13
N ASP A 361 10.53 16.70 13.18
CA ASP A 361 10.57 15.76 14.33
C ASP A 361 11.84 14.87 14.27
N VAL A 362 12.98 15.54 14.10
CA VAL A 362 14.30 14.95 14.08
C VAL A 362 15.10 15.41 15.30
N LYS A 363 16.12 14.64 15.65
CA LYS A 363 17.03 15.03 16.73
C LYS A 363 17.63 16.42 16.46
N PRO A 364 17.89 17.26 17.47
CA PRO A 364 18.34 18.65 17.27
C PRO A 364 19.53 18.82 16.31
N HIS A 365 20.52 17.93 16.35
CA HIS A 365 21.68 17.99 15.46
C HIS A 365 21.35 17.68 13.99
N ALA A 366 20.27 16.97 13.72
CA ALA A 366 19.83 16.65 12.35
C ALA A 366 18.90 17.71 11.78
N ARG A 367 18.38 18.62 12.62
CA ARG A 367 17.42 19.65 12.21
C ARG A 367 18.05 20.66 11.24
N ALA A 368 19.25 21.14 11.53
CA ALA A 368 19.97 22.06 10.66
C ALA A 368 20.19 21.44 9.26
N ASP A 369 20.50 20.15 9.18
CA ASP A 369 20.64 19.46 7.89
C ASP A 369 19.30 19.40 7.13
N VAL A 370 18.18 19.13 7.82
CA VAL A 370 16.84 19.09 7.19
C VAL A 370 16.49 20.48 6.66
N GLU A 371 16.71 21.52 7.47
CA GLU A 371 16.49 22.92 7.08
C GLU A 371 17.35 23.32 5.87
N GLN A 372 18.63 22.92 5.84
CA GLN A 372 19.51 23.15 4.70
C GLN A 372 19.02 22.44 3.42
N HIS A 373 18.49 21.22 3.54
CA HIS A 373 18.02 20.45 2.39
C HIS A 373 16.61 20.83 1.91
N ALA A 374 15.79 21.49 2.74
CA ALA A 374 14.42 21.85 2.41
C ALA A 374 14.32 22.81 1.20
N ALA A 375 15.18 23.83 1.13
CA ALA A 375 15.24 24.75 -0.01
C ALA A 375 15.59 24.01 -1.31
N ARG A 376 16.53 23.05 -1.24
CA ARG A 376 16.85 22.20 -2.38
C ARG A 376 15.67 21.29 -2.74
N ALA A 377 14.94 20.74 -1.78
CA ALA A 377 13.76 19.92 -2.08
C ALA A 377 12.72 20.72 -2.88
N CYS A 378 12.45 21.96 -2.49
CA CYS A 378 11.55 22.88 -3.20
C CYS A 378 11.92 23.07 -4.67
N GLU A 379 13.20 23.33 -4.95
CA GLU A 379 13.67 23.52 -6.32
C GLU A 379 13.32 22.31 -7.21
N PHE A 380 13.62 21.10 -6.73
CA PHE A 380 13.49 19.90 -7.55
C PHE A 380 12.08 19.30 -7.59
N LEU A 381 11.30 19.47 -6.52
CA LEU A 381 9.97 18.90 -6.38
C LEU A 381 8.87 19.85 -6.84
N ILE A 382 9.16 21.16 -6.91
CA ILE A 382 8.16 22.19 -7.18
C ILE A 382 8.62 23.13 -8.30
N ALA A 383 9.75 23.84 -8.14
CA ALA A 383 10.11 24.91 -9.06
C ALA A 383 10.35 24.42 -10.50
N ARG A 384 11.02 23.28 -10.66
CA ARG A 384 11.27 22.66 -11.98
C ARG A 384 10.02 22.18 -12.70
N GLN A 385 8.93 21.98 -11.97
CA GLN A 385 7.62 21.61 -12.48
C GLN A 385 6.74 22.85 -12.63
N ASN A 386 7.35 24.02 -12.89
CA ASN A 386 6.66 25.30 -13.05
C ASN A 386 5.80 25.67 -11.83
N GLY A 387 6.19 25.25 -10.62
CA GLY A 387 5.53 25.62 -9.38
C GLY A 387 6.23 26.80 -8.68
N ARG A 388 5.51 27.44 -7.77
CA ARG A 388 6.03 28.46 -6.86
C ARG A 388 6.21 27.85 -5.47
N PRO A 389 7.42 27.43 -5.10
CA PRO A 389 7.63 26.80 -3.81
C PRO A 389 7.49 27.78 -2.66
N LEU A 390 6.84 27.34 -1.59
CA LEU A 390 7.00 27.92 -0.25
C LEU A 390 7.29 26.80 0.75
N ILE A 391 8.06 27.10 1.79
CA ILE A 391 8.37 26.14 2.86
C ILE A 391 7.56 26.50 4.10
N ALA A 392 6.81 25.54 4.64
CA ALA A 392 6.03 25.73 5.86
C ALA A 392 6.40 24.68 6.89
N THR A 393 6.49 25.07 8.16
CA THR A 393 6.69 24.12 9.26
C THR A 393 5.41 23.88 10.03
N VAL A 394 5.22 22.62 10.38
CA VAL A 394 4.16 22.20 11.27
C VAL A 394 4.35 22.87 12.63
N PRO A 395 3.32 23.52 13.20
CA PRO A 395 3.40 24.13 14.52
C PRO A 395 3.76 23.11 15.59
N GLN A 396 4.71 23.46 16.45
CA GLN A 396 4.93 22.71 17.68
C GLN A 396 3.67 22.76 18.54
N GLY A 397 3.32 21.64 19.19
CA GLY A 397 2.14 21.58 20.05
C GLY A 397 2.32 22.45 21.30
N GLY A 398 1.78 23.67 21.30
CA GLY A 398 1.88 24.59 22.45
C GLY A 398 3.31 25.04 22.79
N ALA A 399 3.48 25.78 23.89
CA ALA A 399 4.77 26.33 24.31
C ALA A 399 5.76 25.22 24.72
N GLY A 400 6.47 24.67 23.75
CA GLY A 400 7.53 23.67 23.95
C GLY A 400 7.13 22.21 23.75
N GLY A 401 5.97 21.91 23.14
CA GLY A 401 5.66 20.53 22.75
C GLY A 401 6.56 20.03 21.62
N PRO A 402 6.69 18.71 21.46
CA PRO A 402 7.48 18.13 20.37
C PRO A 402 6.95 18.62 19.01
N ALA A 403 7.86 18.74 18.04
CA ALA A 403 7.46 18.90 16.65
C ALA A 403 6.60 17.69 16.27
N LYS A 404 5.52 17.93 15.53
CA LYS A 404 4.65 16.88 15.02
C LYS A 404 4.96 16.66 13.55
N ASP A 405 4.88 15.41 13.11
CA ASP A 405 4.74 15.10 11.69
C ASP A 405 3.40 15.64 11.17
N LEU A 406 3.28 15.76 9.84
CA LEU A 406 2.10 16.36 9.21
C LEU A 406 0.81 15.63 9.61
N ASP A 407 0.83 14.30 9.66
CA ASP A 407 -0.33 13.50 10.08
C ASP A 407 -0.72 13.77 11.53
N ALA A 408 0.21 13.72 12.50
CA ALA A 408 -0.16 13.95 13.90
C ALA A 408 -0.65 15.38 14.15
N TRP A 409 -0.23 16.35 13.34
CA TRP A 409 -0.74 17.71 13.44
C TRP A 409 -2.13 17.87 12.84
N MET A 410 -2.36 17.35 11.63
CA MET A 410 -3.68 17.35 10.98
C MET A 410 -4.73 16.70 11.88
N LEU A 411 -4.41 15.54 12.47
CA LEU A 411 -5.29 14.82 13.40
C LEU A 411 -5.52 15.54 14.74
N SER A 412 -4.69 16.54 15.07
CA SER A 412 -4.87 17.34 16.27
C SER A 412 -5.66 18.63 16.04
N ALA A 413 -5.98 18.93 14.78
CA ALA A 413 -6.84 20.04 14.46
C ALA A 413 -8.30 19.72 14.83
N PRO A 414 -9.11 20.73 15.17
CA PRO A 414 -10.56 20.55 15.29
C PRO A 414 -11.16 20.04 13.97
N GLU A 415 -12.15 19.14 14.05
CA GLU A 415 -12.81 18.50 12.90
C GLU A 415 -13.30 19.50 11.83
N ALA A 416 -13.63 20.74 12.21
CA ALA A 416 -14.25 21.74 11.35
C ALA A 416 -13.28 22.55 10.45
N GLY A 417 -12.04 22.13 10.18
CA GLY A 417 -11.18 23.00 9.38
C GLY A 417 -9.78 22.54 8.98
N LEU A 418 -9.61 21.35 8.40
CA LEU A 418 -8.33 20.94 7.80
C LEU A 418 -7.87 21.85 6.64
N HIS A 419 -8.80 22.49 5.94
CA HIS A 419 -8.48 23.61 5.05
C HIS A 419 -7.91 24.80 5.82
N GLY A 420 -8.55 25.22 6.90
CA GLY A 420 -8.06 26.32 7.75
C GLY A 420 -6.69 26.04 8.35
N VAL A 421 -6.38 24.76 8.59
CA VAL A 421 -5.08 24.24 9.03
C VAL A 421 -4.03 24.50 7.96
N LEU A 422 -4.20 24.00 6.72
CA LEU A 422 -3.26 24.27 5.64
C LEU A 422 -3.14 25.76 5.31
N SER A 423 -4.23 26.54 5.35
CA SER A 423 -4.16 27.98 5.11
C SER A 423 -3.39 28.69 6.23
N GLY A 424 -3.45 28.13 7.44
CA GLY A 424 -2.60 28.54 8.55
C GLY A 424 -1.11 28.20 8.35
N LEU A 425 -0.77 27.12 7.65
CA LEU A 425 0.62 26.88 7.21
C LEU A 425 1.04 27.89 6.16
N LEU A 426 0.22 28.06 5.13
CA LEU A 426 0.49 28.96 4.01
C LEU A 426 0.80 30.38 4.47
N ARG A 427 0.01 30.93 5.39
CA ARG A 427 0.24 32.28 5.97
C ARG A 427 1.57 32.43 6.74
N ARG A 428 2.19 31.32 7.14
CA ARG A 428 3.48 31.28 7.85
C ARG A 428 4.58 30.67 6.98
N ALA A 429 4.28 30.39 5.71
CA ALA A 429 5.23 29.81 4.81
C ALA A 429 6.26 30.86 4.38
N HIS A 430 7.47 30.41 4.14
CA HIS A 430 8.60 31.23 3.77
C HIS A 430 8.98 30.92 2.32
N ARG A 431 9.49 31.93 1.60
CA ARG A 431 10.14 31.66 0.32
C ARG A 431 11.44 30.87 0.57
N PRO A 432 11.85 29.95 -0.32
CA PRO A 432 13.06 29.18 -0.14
C PRO A 432 14.29 30.04 0.16
N GLU A 433 14.44 31.21 -0.47
CA GLU A 433 15.59 32.12 -0.30
C GLU A 433 15.63 32.79 1.07
N THR A 434 14.49 32.83 1.76
CA THR A 434 14.33 33.42 3.10
C THR A 434 14.26 32.35 4.20
N TRP A 435 14.46 31.09 3.84
CA TRP A 435 14.34 29.97 4.78
C TRP A 435 15.47 29.99 5.83
N PRO A 436 15.15 29.89 7.13
CA PRO A 436 16.17 29.84 8.19
C PRO A 436 17.12 28.65 7.99
N GLY A 437 18.43 28.87 8.19
CA GLY A 437 19.44 27.82 8.08
C GLY A 437 20.10 27.69 6.71
N LEU A 438 19.73 28.52 5.72
CA LEU A 438 20.58 28.72 4.56
C LEU A 438 21.87 29.44 4.98
N PRO A 439 23.06 28.96 4.55
CA PRO A 439 24.28 29.74 4.70
C PRO A 439 24.10 31.09 4.00
N ASP A 440 24.57 32.17 4.60
CA ASP A 440 24.50 33.49 3.97
C ASP A 440 25.18 33.38 2.59
N PRO A 441 24.54 33.77 1.47
CA PRO A 441 25.18 33.72 0.16
C PRO A 441 26.54 34.45 0.14
N THR A 442 26.78 35.39 1.07
CA THR A 442 28.11 36.02 1.24
C THR A 442 29.16 35.09 1.85
N ASP A 443 28.76 34.10 2.65
CA ASP A 443 29.68 33.11 3.25
C ASP A 443 30.15 32.07 2.22
N ALA A 444 29.34 31.78 1.19
CA ALA A 444 29.70 30.87 0.11
C ALA A 444 30.78 31.46 -0.84
N ALA A 445 30.83 32.79 -0.98
CA ALA A 445 31.83 33.49 -1.80
C ALA A 445 33.25 33.49 -1.19
N GLY A 446 33.40 33.04 0.07
CA GLY A 446 34.68 32.88 0.75
C GLY A 446 35.27 31.47 0.68
N SER A 447 34.55 30.49 0.09
CA SER A 447 35.13 29.18 -0.19
C SER A 447 36.10 29.30 -1.37
N PRO A 448 37.37 28.85 -1.23
CA PRO A 448 38.34 28.97 -2.31
C PRO A 448 37.80 28.29 -3.56
N GLU A 449 37.80 29.04 -4.66
CA GLU A 449 37.54 28.53 -6.00
C GLU A 449 38.22 27.17 -6.16
N PRO A 450 37.46 26.08 -6.45
CA PRO A 450 38.06 24.76 -6.54
C PRO A 450 39.18 24.83 -7.57
N ALA A 451 40.41 24.54 -7.11
CA ALA A 451 41.58 24.60 -7.96
C ALA A 451 41.32 23.85 -9.27
N PRO A 452 41.71 24.40 -10.42
CA PRO A 452 41.45 23.79 -11.71
C PRO A 452 41.93 22.34 -11.68
N VAL A 453 40.99 21.42 -11.94
CA VAL A 453 41.28 19.99 -12.02
C VAL A 453 42.39 19.81 -13.06
N PRO A 454 43.56 19.25 -12.70
CA PRO A 454 44.61 19.03 -13.67
C PRO A 454 44.08 18.11 -14.77
N ALA A 455 44.28 18.53 -16.02
CA ALA A 455 43.86 17.77 -17.19
C ALA A 455 44.37 16.32 -17.09
N PRO A 456 43.55 15.31 -17.43
CA PRO A 456 43.98 13.92 -17.39
C PRO A 456 45.14 13.72 -18.37
N ASP A 457 46.24 13.22 -17.83
CA ASP A 457 47.43 12.77 -18.56
C ASP A 457 47.05 11.59 -19.46
N LEU A 458 46.82 11.86 -20.75
CA LEU A 458 46.60 10.85 -21.78
C LEU A 458 47.94 10.18 -22.12
N GLY A 459 48.38 9.31 -21.20
CA GLY A 459 49.45 8.36 -21.44
C GLY A 459 49.04 7.36 -22.51
N ALA A 460 49.70 7.45 -23.66
CA ALA A 460 49.55 6.60 -24.81
C ALA A 460 49.67 5.09 -24.47
N SER A 461 48.69 4.31 -24.92
CA SER A 461 48.85 2.88 -25.16
C SER A 461 48.23 2.56 -26.51
N ALA A 462 49.11 2.16 -27.44
CA ALA A 462 48.79 1.80 -28.81
C ALA A 462 47.88 0.55 -28.88
N PRO A 463 46.92 0.49 -29.82
CA PRO A 463 46.17 -0.71 -30.10
C PRO A 463 46.94 -1.65 -31.07
N PRO A 464 46.75 -2.98 -30.99
CA PRO A 464 47.29 -3.90 -31.98
C PRO A 464 46.44 -3.88 -33.25
N GLU A 465 47.15 -3.96 -34.37
CA GLU A 465 46.67 -4.04 -35.75
C GLU A 465 45.72 -5.24 -35.96
N THR A 466 44.60 -5.00 -36.65
CA THR A 466 43.90 -6.05 -37.40
C THR A 466 43.47 -5.53 -38.78
N SER A 467 44.25 -5.97 -39.76
CA SER A 467 43.91 -6.42 -41.11
C SER A 467 42.61 -5.96 -41.79
N GLU A 468 42.84 -5.25 -42.89
CA GLU A 468 42.10 -5.10 -44.15
C GLU A 468 41.03 -6.15 -44.53
N ASN A 469 39.88 -5.63 -44.99
CA ASN A 469 39.15 -5.95 -46.25
C ASN A 469 37.69 -5.47 -46.07
N GLY A 470 37.00 -4.74 -46.95
CA GLY A 470 37.29 -4.18 -48.26
C GLY A 470 36.03 -3.39 -48.72
N ARG A 471 36.26 -2.18 -49.22
CA ARG A 471 35.64 -1.51 -50.39
C ARG A 471 34.20 -1.89 -50.80
N HIS A 472 33.27 -0.94 -50.73
CA HIS A 472 32.66 -0.33 -51.94
C HIS A 472 31.88 0.96 -51.66
N GLU A 473 32.16 1.94 -52.52
CA GLU A 473 31.56 3.27 -52.66
C GLU A 473 30.06 3.21 -53.04
N ARG A 474 29.26 4.20 -52.60
CA ARG A 474 28.79 5.27 -53.49
C ARG A 474 27.97 6.35 -52.79
N THR A 475 28.34 7.56 -53.15
CA THR A 475 27.73 8.88 -52.99
C THR A 475 26.29 8.97 -53.52
N SER A 476 25.47 9.82 -52.91
CA SER A 476 24.53 10.77 -53.57
C SER A 476 23.94 11.73 -52.53
N GLU A 477 24.25 13.01 -52.70
CA GLU A 477 23.64 14.18 -52.04
C GLU A 477 22.24 14.52 -52.64
N PRO A 478 21.47 15.43 -52.00
CA PRO A 478 20.01 15.54 -52.10
C PRO A 478 19.55 16.61 -53.11
N PRO A 479 18.23 16.81 -53.25
CA PRO A 479 17.76 18.17 -53.49
C PRO A 479 16.57 18.60 -52.62
N ALA A 480 16.66 19.86 -52.21
CA ALA A 480 15.59 20.69 -51.69
C ALA A 480 14.59 21.10 -52.78
N ALA A 481 13.32 21.29 -52.42
CA ALA A 481 12.37 22.21 -53.07
C ALA A 481 11.08 22.36 -52.23
N GLU A 482 10.94 23.48 -51.54
CA GLU A 482 9.70 24.26 -51.40
C GLU A 482 9.73 25.38 -52.48
N PRO A 483 8.72 26.25 -52.70
CA PRO A 483 7.39 26.39 -52.08
C PRO A 483 6.24 26.54 -53.11
N SER A 484 4.97 26.61 -52.67
CA SER A 484 3.93 27.45 -53.28
C SER A 484 2.68 27.55 -52.40
N ALA A 485 2.35 28.77 -51.99
CA ALA A 485 1.00 29.21 -51.60
C ALA A 485 0.12 29.37 -52.86
N PRO A 486 -1.21 29.53 -52.70
CA PRO A 486 -1.77 30.85 -53.01
C PRO A 486 -2.91 31.31 -52.09
N GLU A 487 -3.24 32.58 -52.31
CA GLU A 487 -4.05 33.52 -51.56
C GLU A 487 -5.59 33.37 -51.69
N SER A 488 -6.28 33.99 -50.72
CA SER A 488 -7.39 34.95 -50.90
C SER A 488 -8.78 34.49 -51.40
N SER A 489 -9.77 34.51 -50.50
CA SER A 489 -11.05 35.26 -50.56
C SER A 489 -11.93 34.72 -49.41
N GLY A 490 -12.56 35.48 -48.51
CA GLY A 490 -13.27 36.75 -48.62
C GLY A 490 -14.77 36.45 -48.46
N SER A 491 -15.36 36.80 -47.30
CA SER A 491 -16.78 37.21 -47.08
C SER A 491 -17.25 36.99 -45.61
N GLU A 492 -17.46 38.09 -44.88
CA GLU A 492 -18.44 38.23 -43.77
C GLU A 492 -19.75 38.85 -44.33
N PRO A 493 -20.77 39.19 -43.51
CA PRO A 493 -21.77 38.34 -42.86
C PRO A 493 -23.21 38.73 -43.34
N PRO A 494 -24.30 38.27 -42.69
CA PRO A 494 -24.91 39.19 -41.72
C PRO A 494 -25.66 38.54 -40.52
N GLU A 495 -25.82 39.39 -39.51
CA GLU A 495 -26.73 39.31 -38.36
C GLU A 495 -28.21 39.22 -38.77
N ALA A 496 -29.00 38.51 -37.95
CA ALA A 496 -30.42 38.81 -37.71
C ALA A 496 -30.89 38.15 -36.41
N GLU A 497 -31.17 38.96 -35.38
CA GLU A 497 -32.13 38.61 -34.33
C GLU A 497 -33.57 38.68 -34.90
N PRO A 498 -34.56 38.04 -34.24
CA PRO A 498 -35.39 38.86 -33.36
C PRO A 498 -35.94 38.14 -32.10
N SER A 499 -36.03 38.93 -31.03
CA SER A 499 -37.13 39.06 -30.04
C SER A 499 -38.03 37.85 -29.73
N GLY A 500 -38.12 37.51 -28.44
CA GLY A 500 -39.16 36.67 -27.86
C GLY A 500 -39.32 36.90 -26.37
N ASP A 501 -40.12 37.91 -26.04
CA ASP A 501 -40.66 38.25 -24.72
C ASP A 501 -41.60 37.13 -24.21
N ASN A 502 -41.49 36.77 -22.92
CA ASN A 502 -42.61 36.41 -22.04
C ASN A 502 -42.12 36.04 -20.64
N GLY A 503 -42.52 36.86 -19.67
CA GLY A 503 -42.37 36.59 -18.25
C GLY A 503 -43.32 35.51 -17.72
N GLY A 504 -43.01 35.05 -16.50
CA GLY A 504 -43.87 34.17 -15.72
C GLY A 504 -43.19 33.82 -14.40
N ALA A 505 -43.65 34.48 -13.33
CA ALA A 505 -43.26 34.22 -11.95
C ALA A 505 -43.78 32.85 -11.47
N ASP A 506 -42.99 32.14 -10.66
CA ASP A 506 -43.44 31.52 -9.40
C ASP A 506 -42.23 30.98 -8.60
N ALA A 507 -42.31 31.14 -7.28
CA ALA A 507 -41.27 30.84 -6.29
C ALA A 507 -41.43 29.40 -5.71
N PRO A 508 -40.67 29.01 -4.67
CA PRO A 508 -39.52 28.12 -4.78
C PRO A 508 -39.82 26.69 -4.31
N GLY A 509 -39.36 25.69 -5.06
CA GLY A 509 -39.21 24.32 -4.57
C GLY A 509 -37.81 24.15 -3.98
N GLY A 510 -37.72 23.99 -2.67
CA GLY A 510 -36.47 23.66 -1.98
C GLY A 510 -35.93 22.32 -2.48
N ALA A 511 -34.82 22.37 -3.22
CA ALA A 511 -33.99 21.22 -3.47
C ALA A 511 -33.27 20.88 -2.16
N VAL A 512 -33.50 19.67 -1.68
CA VAL A 512 -32.64 19.03 -0.68
C VAL A 512 -31.31 18.80 -1.38
N GLU A 513 -30.24 19.41 -0.87
CA GLU A 513 -28.87 19.15 -1.32
C GLU A 513 -28.58 17.65 -1.13
N ASP A 514 -28.38 16.96 -2.25
CA ASP A 514 -27.80 15.62 -2.26
C ASP A 514 -26.36 15.72 -1.75
N ASP A 515 -26.07 15.06 -0.63
CA ASP A 515 -24.72 14.82 -0.12
C ASP A 515 -23.96 13.92 -1.10
N ASN A 516 -23.45 14.49 -2.19
CA ASN A 516 -22.47 13.83 -3.05
C ASN A 516 -21.06 14.09 -2.49
N PRO A 517 -20.38 13.08 -1.91
CA PRO A 517 -19.03 13.25 -1.37
C PRO A 517 -17.98 13.64 -2.43
N GLU A 518 -18.24 13.42 -3.73
CA GLU A 518 -17.35 13.88 -4.80
C GLU A 518 -17.45 15.39 -5.05
N ALA A 519 -18.61 16.02 -4.81
CA ALA A 519 -18.79 17.46 -4.98
C ALA A 519 -18.03 18.28 -3.90
N GLY A 520 -17.85 17.71 -2.71
CA GLY A 520 -17.14 18.35 -1.60
C GLY A 520 -15.64 18.55 -1.86
N ALA A 521 -15.00 17.65 -2.62
CA ALA A 521 -13.57 17.75 -2.94
C ALA A 521 -13.24 18.89 -3.92
N PHE A 522 -14.16 19.18 -4.87
CA PHE A 522 -13.99 20.27 -5.84
C PHE A 522 -14.22 21.65 -5.21
N ASP A 523 -15.21 21.80 -4.33
CA ASP A 523 -15.47 23.06 -3.59
C ASP A 523 -14.32 23.38 -2.60
N ALA A 524 -13.74 22.35 -1.99
CA ALA A 524 -12.53 22.43 -1.19
C ALA A 524 -11.32 22.98 -1.97
N TYR A 525 -11.18 22.61 -3.24
CA TYR A 525 -10.11 23.06 -4.14
C TYR A 525 -10.25 24.55 -4.48
N ASP A 526 -11.44 24.99 -4.91
CA ASP A 526 -11.68 26.40 -5.28
C ASP A 526 -11.49 27.36 -4.09
N ARG A 527 -11.92 26.95 -2.89
CA ARG A 527 -11.71 27.74 -1.65
C ARG A 527 -10.23 27.89 -1.28
N TRP A 528 -9.39 26.92 -1.64
CA TRP A 528 -7.95 27.01 -1.41
C TRP A 528 -7.30 28.10 -2.28
N TYR A 529 -7.71 28.23 -3.54
CA TYR A 529 -7.21 29.29 -4.44
C TYR A 529 -7.64 30.68 -4.00
N ALA A 530 -8.89 30.83 -3.57
CA ALA A 530 -9.38 32.11 -3.06
C ALA A 530 -8.56 32.63 -1.86
N LEU A 531 -7.99 31.74 -1.05
CA LEU A 531 -7.12 32.11 0.07
C LEU A 531 -5.70 32.50 -0.35
N LEU A 532 -5.20 31.99 -1.48
CA LEU A 532 -3.92 32.38 -2.07
C LEU A 532 -3.97 33.83 -2.61
N GLU A 533 -5.11 34.25 -3.16
CA GLU A 533 -5.34 35.62 -3.64
C GLU A 533 -5.32 36.67 -2.50
N GLY A 534 -5.46 36.26 -1.24
CA GLY A 534 -5.40 37.16 -0.07
C GLY A 534 -4.02 37.33 0.57
N HIS A 535 -2.96 36.71 0.05
CA HIS A 535 -1.63 36.73 0.66
C HIS A 535 -0.84 38.03 0.34
N PRO A 536 -0.09 38.64 1.28
CA PRO A 536 0.81 39.75 0.95
C PRO A 536 1.84 39.30 -0.10
N GLY A 537 1.73 39.82 -1.32
CA GLY A 537 2.35 39.31 -2.55
C GLY A 537 1.36 39.01 -3.68
N ALA A 538 0.05 39.02 -3.39
CA ALA A 538 -1.05 38.77 -4.30
C ALA A 538 -1.11 39.71 -5.53
N ASP A 539 -0.68 40.96 -5.37
CA ASP A 539 -0.74 41.95 -6.46
C ASP A 539 0.26 41.65 -7.59
N GLU A 540 1.38 40.96 -7.29
CA GLU A 540 2.32 40.44 -8.28
C GLU A 540 1.83 39.11 -8.88
N LEU A 541 1.02 38.35 -8.10
CA LEU A 541 0.37 37.07 -8.45
C LEU A 541 -0.80 37.22 -9.45
N ALA A 542 -1.55 38.32 -9.40
CA ALA A 542 -2.80 38.51 -10.15
C ALA A 542 -2.61 38.99 -11.62
N SER A 543 -1.37 39.15 -12.10
CA SER A 543 -1.07 39.83 -13.37
C SER A 543 -0.94 38.93 -14.61
N ARG A 544 -1.40 37.67 -14.57
CA ARG A 544 -1.20 36.67 -15.66
C ARG A 544 -2.41 35.75 -15.90
N PRO A 545 -2.54 35.14 -17.11
CA PRO A 545 -3.83 34.71 -17.65
C PRO A 545 -4.43 33.50 -16.92
N GLU A 546 -5.75 33.36 -17.06
CA GLU A 546 -6.68 32.52 -16.30
C GLU A 546 -6.21 31.09 -15.95
N PRO A 547 -6.66 30.55 -14.80
CA PRO A 547 -6.33 29.20 -14.37
C PRO A 547 -6.89 28.12 -15.31
N TYR A 548 -6.06 27.11 -15.53
CA TYR A 548 -6.33 25.89 -16.28
C TYR A 548 -7.53 25.12 -15.70
N ARG A 549 -8.58 24.88 -16.51
CA ARG A 549 -9.65 23.93 -16.20
C ARG A 549 -9.25 22.53 -16.66
N PRO A 550 -9.28 21.50 -15.80
CA PRO A 550 -9.00 20.14 -16.22
C PRO A 550 -10.04 19.65 -17.24
N ARG A 551 -9.55 18.87 -18.21
CA ARG A 551 -10.31 18.32 -19.32
C ARG A 551 -10.96 17.00 -18.86
N ASN A 552 -12.25 17.03 -18.53
CA ASN A 552 -13.01 15.81 -18.26
C ASN A 552 -12.96 14.90 -19.49
N GLY A 553 -12.36 13.72 -19.33
CA GLY A 553 -12.44 12.65 -20.30
C GLY A 553 -13.84 12.07 -20.32
N GLU A 554 -14.50 12.11 -21.47
CA GLU A 554 -15.68 11.31 -21.75
C GLU A 554 -15.28 9.82 -21.75
N GLU A 555 -15.49 9.12 -20.64
CA GLU A 555 -15.63 7.67 -20.64
C GLU A 555 -17.08 7.29 -20.33
N SER A 556 -17.66 6.59 -21.30
CA SER A 556 -19.00 6.03 -21.31
C SER A 556 -19.29 5.18 -20.07
N ALA A 557 -20.25 5.61 -19.25
CA ALA A 557 -20.84 4.80 -18.20
C ALA A 557 -21.75 3.71 -18.81
N PRO A 558 -21.59 2.41 -18.46
CA PRO A 558 -22.63 1.42 -18.63
C PRO A 558 -23.39 1.17 -17.31
N ASP A 559 -24.71 1.05 -17.43
CA ASP A 559 -25.61 0.32 -16.53
C ASP A 559 -25.86 0.82 -15.09
N GLY A 560 -25.93 2.15 -14.88
CA GLY A 560 -26.44 2.73 -13.62
C GLY A 560 -27.97 2.63 -13.44
N ALA A 561 -28.74 2.49 -14.53
CA ALA A 561 -30.21 2.56 -14.47
C ALA A 561 -30.88 1.38 -13.75
N PHE A 562 -30.30 0.17 -13.84
CA PHE A 562 -30.88 -1.02 -13.20
C PHE A 562 -30.64 -1.11 -11.68
N ALA A 563 -29.57 -0.47 -11.18
CA ALA A 563 -29.30 -0.43 -9.75
C ALA A 563 -30.26 0.53 -9.02
N LEU A 564 -30.55 1.68 -9.63
CA LEU A 564 -31.41 2.71 -9.06
C LEU A 564 -32.88 2.28 -8.97
N GLU A 565 -33.41 1.62 -10.01
CA GLU A 565 -34.79 1.08 -9.97
C GLU A 565 -34.98 0.01 -8.90
N ALA A 566 -33.98 -0.85 -8.70
CA ALA A 566 -34.04 -1.88 -7.67
C ALA A 566 -34.04 -1.25 -6.26
N GLU A 567 -33.20 -0.25 -6.01
CA GLU A 567 -33.16 0.43 -4.71
C GLU A 567 -34.44 1.23 -4.41
N LEU A 568 -35.02 1.89 -5.42
CA LEU A 568 -36.31 2.59 -5.29
C LEU A 568 -37.47 1.63 -4.99
N GLN A 569 -37.49 0.44 -5.61
CA GLN A 569 -38.50 -0.59 -5.31
C GLN A 569 -38.36 -1.14 -3.88
N TRP A 570 -37.13 -1.32 -3.39
CA TRP A 570 -36.89 -1.77 -2.01
C TRP A 570 -37.23 -0.70 -0.97
N ALA A 571 -36.90 0.56 -1.23
CA ALA A 571 -37.31 1.69 -0.39
C ALA A 571 -38.85 1.79 -0.30
N GLY A 572 -39.55 1.60 -1.42
CA GLY A 572 -41.01 1.53 -1.47
C GLY A 572 -41.61 0.38 -0.64
N LEU A 573 -41.03 -0.82 -0.73
CA LEU A 573 -41.47 -1.97 0.06
C LEU A 573 -41.21 -1.78 1.56
N PHE A 574 -40.10 -1.15 1.93
CA PHE A 574 -39.78 -0.85 3.33
C PHE A 574 -40.72 0.20 3.92
N ALA A 575 -41.01 1.26 3.15
CA ALA A 575 -41.98 2.29 3.54
C ALA A 575 -43.39 1.71 3.69
N LEU A 576 -43.81 0.82 2.78
CA LEU A 576 -45.10 0.13 2.87
C LEU A 576 -45.16 -0.79 4.10
N GLY A 577 -44.09 -1.53 4.38
CA GLY A 577 -43.98 -2.38 5.57
C GLY A 577 -44.07 -1.58 6.88
N ALA A 578 -43.35 -0.45 6.95
CA ALA A 578 -43.39 0.46 8.09
C ALA A 578 -44.78 1.10 8.26
N ALA A 579 -45.44 1.50 7.16
CA ALA A 579 -46.79 2.06 7.19
C ALA A 579 -47.83 1.04 7.67
N LEU A 580 -47.74 -0.22 7.25
CA LEU A 580 -48.62 -1.29 7.71
C LEU A 580 -48.40 -1.64 9.18
N LEU A 581 -47.15 -1.65 9.65
CA LEU A 581 -46.82 -1.82 11.06
C LEU A 581 -47.35 -0.67 11.91
N PHE A 582 -47.19 0.57 11.44
CA PHE A 582 -47.73 1.75 12.10
C PHE A 582 -49.27 1.71 12.15
N TRP A 583 -49.94 1.37 11.04
CA TRP A 583 -51.40 1.26 10.98
C TRP A 583 -51.93 0.16 11.89
N TYR A 584 -51.25 -0.99 11.95
CA TYR A 584 -51.58 -2.06 12.89
C TYR A 584 -51.42 -1.61 14.35
N TYR A 585 -50.34 -0.87 14.66
CA TYR A 585 -50.06 -0.41 16.03
C TYR A 585 -51.04 0.67 16.49
N VAL A 586 -51.32 1.66 15.63
CA VAL A 586 -52.26 2.76 15.91
C VAL A 586 -53.71 2.24 15.95
N GLY A 587 -54.08 1.36 15.02
CA GLY A 587 -55.40 0.71 15.02
C GLY A 587 -55.63 -0.18 16.26
N ALA A 588 -54.57 -0.80 16.79
CA ALA A 588 -54.62 -1.56 18.03
C ALA A 588 -54.68 -0.66 19.29
N SER A 589 -54.08 0.54 19.26
CA SER A 589 -54.05 1.44 20.42
C SER A 589 -55.31 2.30 20.59
N GLU A 590 -56.03 2.63 19.51
CA GLU A 590 -57.20 3.52 19.61
C GLU A 590 -58.57 2.82 19.70
N GLY A 591 -58.63 1.48 19.71
CA GLY A 591 -59.91 0.76 19.88
C GLY A 591 -60.92 0.95 18.73
N TRP A 592 -60.49 1.45 17.57
CA TRP A 592 -61.35 1.72 16.41
C TRP A 592 -61.87 0.47 15.70
N LEU A 593 -61.38 -0.73 16.02
CA LEU A 593 -61.91 -1.99 15.50
C LEU A 593 -63.18 -2.49 16.23
N ALA A 594 -63.75 -1.69 17.16
CA ALA A 594 -65.04 -2.00 17.77
C ALA A 594 -66.26 -1.61 16.91
N GLY A 595 -66.06 -0.91 15.79
CA GLY A 595 -67.13 -0.33 14.98
C GLY A 595 -67.24 -0.90 13.57
N GLY A 596 -67.54 -2.20 13.45
CA GLY A 596 -68.20 -2.72 12.24
C GLY A 596 -67.31 -3.46 11.25
N VAL A 597 -67.08 -4.75 11.51
CA VAL A 597 -67.45 -5.84 10.59
C VAL A 597 -67.75 -7.04 11.48
N GLY A 598 -69.03 -7.30 11.73
CA GLY A 598 -69.44 -8.44 12.54
C GLY A 598 -69.28 -9.72 11.74
N PHE A 599 -68.17 -10.43 11.90
CA PHE A 599 -68.06 -11.88 11.63
C PHE A 599 -66.69 -12.41 12.10
N LEU A 600 -66.38 -12.35 13.40
CA LEU A 600 -65.44 -13.28 14.05
C LEU A 600 -65.61 -13.19 15.57
N PRO A 601 -65.74 -14.33 16.29
CA PRO A 601 -65.93 -14.31 17.73
C PRO A 601 -64.69 -13.75 18.43
N SER A 602 -64.93 -12.84 19.36
CA SER A 602 -63.97 -12.25 20.28
C SER A 602 -63.13 -13.33 20.98
N LEU A 603 -61.87 -13.49 20.56
CA LEU A 603 -60.88 -14.29 21.28
C LEU A 603 -60.32 -13.47 22.45
N PRO A 604 -60.15 -14.08 23.64
CA PRO A 604 -59.63 -13.39 24.82
C PRO A 604 -58.18 -12.93 24.60
N GLY A 605 -57.87 -11.73 25.09
CA GLY A 605 -56.61 -10.99 24.92
C GLY A 605 -55.27 -11.73 25.10
N PRO A 606 -55.12 -12.80 25.91
CA PRO A 606 -53.85 -13.53 25.97
C PRO A 606 -53.50 -14.30 24.68
N LEU A 607 -54.46 -14.63 23.81
CA LEU A 607 -54.17 -15.39 22.58
C LEU A 607 -53.60 -14.50 21.46
N THR A 608 -53.95 -13.22 21.40
CA THR A 608 -53.43 -12.29 20.38
C THR A 608 -51.92 -12.06 20.55
N VAL A 609 -51.43 -12.02 21.79
CA VAL A 609 -49.99 -11.94 22.09
C VAL A 609 -49.30 -13.27 21.83
N ALA A 610 -49.95 -14.40 22.16
CA ALA A 610 -49.38 -15.74 21.97
C ALA A 610 -49.19 -16.13 20.50
N TYR A 611 -50.01 -15.61 19.57
CA TYR A 611 -49.91 -15.92 18.14
C TYR A 611 -49.31 -14.80 17.28
N GLY A 612 -49.45 -13.53 17.68
CA GLY A 612 -48.91 -12.40 16.92
C GLY A 612 -47.39 -12.32 16.94
N LEU A 613 -46.77 -12.57 18.10
CA LEU A 613 -45.31 -12.52 18.25
C LEU A 613 -44.59 -13.64 17.46
N PRO A 614 -45.02 -14.92 17.52
CA PRO A 614 -44.43 -15.96 16.67
C PRO A 614 -44.61 -15.66 15.18
N PHE A 615 -45.77 -15.13 14.76
CA PHE A 615 -46.01 -14.81 13.35
C PHE A 615 -45.08 -13.70 12.83
N ALA A 616 -44.87 -12.64 13.62
CA ALA A 616 -43.91 -11.58 13.31
C ALA A 616 -42.46 -12.10 13.26
N LEU A 617 -42.09 -13.00 14.16
CA LEU A 617 -40.76 -13.64 14.15
C LEU A 617 -40.55 -14.55 12.93
N VAL A 618 -41.57 -15.30 12.51
CA VAL A 618 -41.50 -16.12 11.28
C VAL A 618 -41.36 -15.22 10.05
N LEU A 619 -42.13 -14.14 9.95
CA LEU A 619 -42.00 -13.17 8.85
C LEU A 619 -40.61 -12.53 8.79
N GLY A 620 -40.06 -12.12 9.94
CA GLY A 620 -38.70 -11.61 10.02
C GLY A 620 -37.63 -12.63 9.59
N ALA A 621 -37.78 -13.89 10.01
CA ALA A 621 -36.87 -14.97 9.62
C ALA A 621 -36.93 -15.29 8.12
N VAL A 622 -38.13 -15.27 7.53
CA VAL A 622 -38.32 -15.47 6.08
C VAL A 622 -37.70 -14.31 5.29
N ALA A 623 -37.96 -13.06 5.69
CA ALA A 623 -37.38 -11.88 5.04
C ALA A 623 -35.84 -11.89 5.11
N GLY A 624 -35.26 -12.20 6.27
CA GLY A 624 -33.81 -12.32 6.43
C GLY A 624 -33.20 -13.46 5.60
N SER A 625 -33.91 -14.58 5.47
CA SER A 625 -33.46 -15.72 4.65
C SER A 625 -33.47 -15.39 3.15
N VAL A 626 -34.50 -14.68 2.67
CA VAL A 626 -34.59 -14.21 1.29
C VAL A 626 -33.47 -13.21 0.97
N LEU A 627 -33.17 -12.27 1.90
CA LEU A 627 -32.07 -11.32 1.76
C LEU A 627 -30.71 -12.03 1.68
N LEU A 628 -30.46 -13.02 2.53
CA LEU A 628 -29.23 -13.82 2.52
C LEU A 628 -29.07 -14.65 1.23
N LEU A 629 -30.16 -15.21 0.71
CA LEU A 629 -30.15 -15.92 -0.57
C LEU A 629 -29.88 -14.97 -1.74
N HIS A 630 -30.40 -13.74 -1.70
CA HIS A 630 -30.14 -12.72 -2.71
C HIS A 630 -28.67 -12.24 -2.69
N ILE A 631 -28.10 -11.98 -1.51
CA ILE A 631 -26.68 -11.63 -1.33
C ILE A 631 -25.78 -12.76 -1.87
N ARG A 632 -26.13 -14.02 -1.58
CA ARG A 632 -25.41 -15.18 -2.14
C ARG A 632 -25.58 -15.31 -3.65
N GLY A 633 -26.75 -14.95 -4.19
CA GLY A 633 -27.03 -14.89 -5.62
C GLY A 633 -26.15 -13.87 -6.34
N ARG A 634 -26.08 -12.62 -5.84
CA ARG A 634 -25.19 -11.58 -6.37
C ARG A 634 -23.73 -12.00 -6.34
N ARG A 635 -23.25 -12.59 -5.24
CA ARG A 635 -21.87 -13.13 -5.16
C ARG A 635 -21.59 -14.26 -6.16
N ARG A 636 -22.59 -15.06 -6.54
CA ARG A 636 -22.45 -16.09 -7.59
C ARG A 636 -22.50 -15.50 -9.01
N ALA A 637 -23.31 -14.49 -9.24
CA ALA A 637 -23.38 -13.79 -10.53
C ALA A 637 -22.08 -13.01 -10.83
N SER A 638 -21.53 -12.29 -9.85
CA SER A 638 -20.23 -11.63 -9.97
C SER A 638 -19.07 -12.60 -10.19
N ARG A 639 -19.17 -13.86 -9.72
CA ARG A 639 -18.19 -14.92 -10.02
C ARG A 639 -18.33 -15.51 -11.43
N ARG A 640 -19.49 -15.42 -12.07
CA ARG A 640 -19.69 -15.92 -13.45
C ARG A 640 -19.23 -14.93 -14.50
N HIS A 641 -19.17 -13.63 -14.20
CA HIS A 641 -18.59 -12.63 -15.11
C HIS A 641 -17.05 -12.61 -15.14
N LEU A 642 -16.38 -13.34 -14.24
CA LEU A 642 -14.92 -13.49 -14.21
C LEU A 642 -14.38 -14.73 -14.93
N VAL A 643 -15.24 -15.50 -15.61
CA VAL A 643 -14.82 -16.58 -16.52
C VAL A 643 -15.37 -16.24 -17.90
N GLY A 644 -14.55 -15.55 -18.71
CA GLY A 644 -14.85 -15.27 -20.11
C GLY A 644 -15.00 -16.56 -20.93
N PRO A 645 -15.77 -16.56 -22.02
CA PRO A 645 -15.98 -17.73 -22.86
C PRO A 645 -14.80 -17.88 -23.82
N GLU A 646 -13.83 -18.71 -23.46
CA GLU A 646 -12.93 -19.29 -24.45
C GLU A 646 -13.42 -20.69 -24.86
N ARG A 647 -13.63 -20.83 -26.18
CA ARG A 647 -13.90 -22.03 -27.00
C ARG A 647 -15.32 -22.15 -27.56
N ARG A 648 -15.56 -21.39 -28.63
CA ARG A 648 -15.79 -21.98 -29.95
C ARG A 648 -14.76 -21.44 -30.93
#